data_AF-A0A8T3WM93-F1
#
_entry.id   AF-A0A8T3WM93-F1
#
_cell.length_a   1.000
_cell.length_b   1.000
_cell.length_c   1.000
_cell.angle_alpha   90.00
_cell.angle_beta   90.00
_cell.angle_gamma   90.00
#
_symmetry.space_group_name_H-M   'P 1'
#
loop_
_entity.id
_entity.type
_entity.pdbx_description
1 polymer ?
#
loop_
_entity_poly.entity_id
_entity_poly.type
_entity_poly.pdbx_seq_one_letter_code
_entity_poly.pdbx_strand_id
1 'polypeptide(L)'
;MDYLIAFILAGLLIAALTSVLVYTGIQPPIEENPVKIYNFSVIQNQSGLFLRNSGNTTIDKQLIKIYLGNSLLGISLEDIKPNSTYKIQIDNQVKENETVKVEIGDYYAEVKIKRISKPPPIQNETYSLPVQNQSSVQPSITPLPRNQSIVQSNITNNYTSLCGNVICGSTTKVCLDGFVAICRQTCNSTTGSCVACEPDCTGHETINTLGNFYENLTVLKLFGQKNIKETAINKITANGMDHASGVVVDRSSAPNKVYTFDTGNNRVLGFNGIGQCTNDNSKSCTIDSDCGSSSCYIDGTKPADIVFGQPDFESGACNRDNNLGINKKPAIDTLCLIGYPYITNLGEYWMRANFDVDSQGNLYIVDTWNNRILKYNQPFSADKSNGKGDTVADFVWGQDNFESNEINRGSSGYYKGSTPRPDSRSLWTSFGFGTTDHISARGVSVDPQGNIWVADTFNNRVLRFPPNSKEADLVLGQSDFTYSVWVHRQIYGDYSPNACTKGPRDAPLNATCAPILAKVSPDTGELYVLDEYGAFATRILVFKQPFTNGMSAYKVIFPKYEGTSRFGFASLGFIFNTFKQGGYANGTLWINELPQARTILIDDEGNIIKTIGVPDKYSIVTGDTAYPPQCNSGAPFEQRNIWTPDGRTLSLWTPGGSIGIDSANNIYLADEIPRRIMRYALPYEPYKINDITCLPSPNGGLFPATRPPGPHSNVIDNAFGGGAGVTVFGNQLIVAGEKLKVWNGYLNKPIGAAPDIVVGGTNRRSYISNAIDEQNRLWMFHENRIRVYQLPFLSNSDIPVKDLVELYWSDTQVQIPSAFWEGSIAIDKTNKKIYIVDEQNSRVLRVSNYNDLFDGNLNNDKLLVDMVIGQPSRTSLSCNHGSPTPVPDGLCEPSDVEFDKFGNLYVIENDYEGHGNRRITVFLSEDLKNAQGLFPNLNAKKVFLGTLTSIGPGAGITGAPGSPVSIAFNSKNEAVIGNDGYYGDAETRQVRQLWLYRDPLNKQTPDAYINLPLGASGELIFDPQDNLIVQDHTWSKVWAINLERDPIWLK
;
A
#
# COMPACT_ATOMS: atom_id res chain seq x y z
N MET A 1 48.87 4.85 -27.95
CA MET A 1 49.31 6.25 -27.87
C MET A 1 48.45 7.20 -28.71
N ASP A 2 47.66 6.72 -29.68
CA ASP A 2 46.76 7.58 -30.46
C ASP A 2 45.43 7.95 -29.77
N TYR A 3 45.07 7.33 -28.64
CA TYR A 3 43.89 7.72 -27.85
C TYR A 3 44.15 8.85 -26.83
N LEU A 4 45.41 9.21 -26.58
CA LEU A 4 45.75 10.31 -25.65
C LEU A 4 45.76 11.68 -26.36
N ILE A 5 45.91 11.71 -27.68
CA ILE A 5 45.95 12.94 -28.49
C ILE A 5 44.53 13.46 -28.81
N ALA A 6 43.52 12.59 -28.89
CA ALA A 6 42.13 13.01 -29.11
C ALA A 6 41.50 13.71 -27.89
N PHE A 7 41.92 13.37 -26.67
CA PHE A 7 41.40 13.98 -25.43
C PHE A 7 41.99 15.36 -25.13
N ILE A 8 43.23 15.63 -25.55
CA ILE A 8 43.88 16.93 -25.34
C ILE A 8 43.34 17.99 -26.31
N LEU A 9 42.93 17.59 -27.53
CA LEU A 9 42.36 18.50 -28.52
C LEU A 9 40.90 18.91 -28.24
N ALA A 10 40.11 18.07 -27.55
CA ALA A 10 38.76 18.46 -27.12
C ALA A 10 38.76 19.37 -25.87
N GLY A 11 39.80 19.27 -25.02
CA GLY A 11 39.94 20.11 -23.82
C GLY A 11 40.38 21.55 -24.09
N LEU A 12 40.99 21.84 -25.24
CA LEU A 12 41.53 23.16 -25.57
C LEU A 12 40.54 24.10 -26.31
N LEU A 13 39.37 23.60 -26.75
CA LEU A 13 38.36 24.46 -27.41
C LEU A 13 37.36 25.09 -26.44
N ILE A 14 37.26 24.60 -25.20
CA ILE A 14 36.27 25.08 -24.21
C ILE A 14 36.87 26.15 -23.26
N ALA A 15 38.20 26.29 -23.20
CA ALA A 15 38.87 27.28 -22.35
C ALA A 15 39.00 28.68 -22.96
N ALA A 16 38.54 28.92 -24.20
CA ALA A 16 38.81 30.16 -24.95
C ALA A 16 37.66 31.18 -24.99
N LEU A 17 36.59 31.04 -24.20
CA LEU A 17 35.46 31.97 -24.26
C LEU A 17 34.89 32.40 -22.91
N THR A 18 35.71 32.56 -21.87
CA THR A 18 35.32 33.41 -20.73
C THR A 18 36.55 33.99 -20.02
N SER A 19 36.97 35.18 -20.43
CA SER A 19 37.47 36.20 -19.51
C SER A 19 37.68 37.52 -20.25
N VAL A 20 37.02 38.57 -19.74
CA VAL A 20 37.48 39.96 -19.55
C VAL A 20 36.25 40.88 -19.53
N LEU A 21 35.77 41.20 -18.33
CA LEU A 21 35.73 42.57 -17.80
C LEU A 21 35.37 42.57 -16.32
N VAL A 22 36.22 43.24 -15.54
CA VAL A 22 36.24 43.36 -14.08
C VAL A 22 35.79 44.77 -13.68
N TYR A 23 34.96 44.83 -12.63
CA TYR A 23 34.68 45.90 -11.65
C TYR A 23 34.48 47.37 -12.09
N THR A 24 33.35 47.95 -11.70
CA THR A 24 33.28 49.03 -10.68
C THR A 24 31.90 49.01 -10.00
N GLY A 25 31.89 49.18 -8.68
CA GLY A 25 30.70 48.97 -7.84
C GLY A 25 29.69 50.12 -7.85
N ILE A 26 28.46 49.77 -7.50
CA ILE A 26 27.42 50.55 -6.77
C ILE A 26 26.34 49.51 -6.39
N GLN A 27 25.89 49.47 -5.13
CA GLN A 27 24.78 48.60 -4.69
C GLN A 27 23.46 48.95 -5.40
N PRO A 28 22.64 47.96 -5.80
CA PRO A 28 21.22 47.95 -5.36
C PRO A 28 20.59 46.52 -5.38
N PRO A 29 19.26 46.34 -5.18
CA PRO A 29 18.41 46.66 -4.05
C PRO A 29 17.78 45.38 -3.43
N ILE A 30 16.96 45.54 -2.40
CA ILE A 30 16.06 44.51 -1.86
C ILE A 30 15.19 43.94 -3.00
N GLU A 31 15.27 42.64 -3.30
CA GLU A 31 14.38 41.99 -4.27
C GLU A 31 13.03 41.65 -3.61
N GLU A 32 12.04 42.48 -3.90
CA GLU A 32 10.63 42.11 -3.81
C GLU A 32 10.33 41.00 -4.84
N ASN A 33 9.48 40.02 -4.48
CA ASN A 33 8.96 39.00 -5.40
C ASN A 33 8.47 39.64 -6.71
N PRO A 34 8.95 39.23 -7.91
CA PRO A 34 8.50 39.84 -9.15
C PRO A 34 7.03 39.50 -9.40
N VAL A 35 6.19 40.55 -9.44
CA VAL A 35 4.81 40.51 -9.92
C VAL A 35 4.81 39.98 -11.36
N LYS A 36 4.20 38.82 -11.61
CA LYS A 36 4.01 38.31 -12.98
C LYS A 36 2.92 39.12 -13.67
N ILE A 37 3.31 40.04 -14.56
CA ILE A 37 2.40 40.82 -15.41
C ILE A 37 2.21 40.09 -16.74
N TYR A 38 0.96 39.73 -17.07
CA TYR A 38 0.63 39.08 -18.34
C TYR A 38 0.01 40.09 -19.32
N ASN A 39 0.66 40.32 -20.45
CA ASN A 39 0.09 41.15 -21.53
C ASN A 39 -0.60 40.26 -22.55
N PHE A 40 -1.92 40.30 -22.64
CA PHE A 40 -2.66 39.52 -23.62
C PHE A 40 -3.89 40.26 -24.16
N SER A 41 -4.42 39.80 -25.29
CA SER A 41 -5.68 40.29 -25.88
C SER A 41 -6.54 39.15 -26.40
N VAL A 42 -7.86 39.35 -26.40
CA VAL A 42 -8.84 38.42 -26.98
C VAL A 42 -9.34 39.01 -28.30
N ILE A 43 -9.18 38.26 -29.38
CA ILE A 43 -9.42 38.74 -30.74
C ILE A 43 -10.32 37.77 -31.49
N GLN A 44 -11.25 38.26 -32.31
CA GLN A 44 -12.16 37.45 -33.12
C GLN A 44 -12.00 37.74 -34.62
N ASN A 45 -11.98 36.69 -35.44
CA ASN A 45 -12.08 36.79 -36.89
C ASN A 45 -13.10 35.76 -37.44
N GLN A 46 -13.19 35.61 -38.76
CA GLN A 46 -14.12 34.67 -39.40
C GLN A 46 -13.85 33.19 -39.09
N SER A 47 -12.65 32.82 -38.59
CA SER A 47 -12.24 31.46 -38.28
C SER A 47 -12.29 31.09 -36.79
N GLY A 48 -12.59 32.04 -35.88
CA GLY A 48 -12.80 31.78 -34.45
C GLY A 48 -12.36 32.93 -33.53
N LEU A 49 -12.29 32.64 -32.22
CA LEU A 49 -11.73 33.51 -31.18
C LEU A 49 -10.30 33.05 -30.86
N PHE A 50 -9.45 34.02 -30.54
CA PHE A 50 -8.04 33.81 -30.34
C PHE A 50 -7.57 34.55 -29.09
N LEU A 51 -6.69 33.93 -28.31
CA LEU A 51 -5.90 34.60 -27.28
C LEU A 51 -4.53 34.94 -27.86
N ARG A 52 -4.14 36.21 -27.79
CA ARG A 52 -2.80 36.66 -28.20
C ARG A 52 -1.99 37.04 -26.98
N ASN A 53 -0.92 36.30 -26.67
CA ASN A 53 0.07 36.74 -25.69
C ASN A 53 1.01 37.75 -26.34
N SER A 54 0.91 39.00 -25.90
CA SER A 54 1.72 40.13 -26.35
C SER A 54 2.81 40.50 -25.33
N GLY A 55 2.99 39.67 -24.30
CA GLY A 55 3.99 39.80 -23.26
C GLY A 55 5.25 38.99 -23.53
N ASN A 56 6.29 39.26 -22.75
CA ASN A 56 7.58 38.57 -22.82
C ASN A 56 7.62 37.30 -21.93
N THR A 57 6.52 36.95 -21.28
CA THR A 57 6.41 35.84 -20.34
C THR A 57 5.43 34.80 -20.88
N THR A 58 5.80 33.51 -20.83
CA THR A 58 4.88 32.41 -21.14
C THR A 58 3.73 32.41 -20.14
N ILE A 59 2.50 32.27 -20.64
CA ILE A 59 1.34 31.99 -19.78
C ILE A 59 1.29 30.47 -19.61
N ASP A 60 1.66 30.01 -18.42
CA ASP A 60 1.78 28.59 -18.02
C ASP A 60 0.43 27.86 -18.06
N LYS A 61 0.40 26.57 -18.38
CA LYS A 61 -0.80 25.70 -18.48
C LYS A 61 -1.51 25.54 -17.13
N GLN A 62 -2.31 26.53 -16.77
CA GLN A 62 -3.51 26.37 -15.97
C GLN A 62 -4.68 26.75 -16.87
N LEU A 63 -5.56 25.78 -17.17
CA LEU A 63 -6.65 25.86 -18.16
C LEU A 63 -7.25 27.27 -18.26
N ILE A 64 -6.83 28.05 -19.27
CA ILE A 64 -7.35 29.42 -19.44
C ILE A 64 -8.80 29.29 -19.85
N LYS A 65 -9.72 29.75 -19.00
CA LYS A 65 -11.15 29.70 -19.26
C LYS A 65 -11.65 31.06 -19.68
N ILE A 66 -12.42 31.10 -20.77
CA ILE A 66 -13.11 32.31 -21.19
C ILE A 66 -14.60 32.13 -20.97
N TYR A 67 -15.22 33.07 -20.26
CA TYR A 67 -16.64 33.09 -19.99
C TYR A 67 -17.33 34.30 -20.63
N LEU A 68 -18.57 34.10 -21.07
CA LEU A 68 -19.52 35.16 -21.37
C LEU A 68 -20.68 35.06 -20.36
N GLY A 69 -20.74 36.00 -19.43
CA GLY A 69 -21.57 35.82 -18.23
C GLY A 69 -21.08 34.62 -17.42
N ASN A 70 -21.98 33.68 -17.10
CA ASN A 70 -21.65 32.42 -16.39
C ASN A 70 -21.38 31.25 -17.34
N SER A 71 -21.47 31.46 -18.66
CA SER A 71 -21.31 30.40 -19.66
C SER A 71 -19.86 30.29 -20.12
N LEU A 72 -19.27 29.11 -20.00
CA LEU A 72 -17.92 28.83 -20.50
C LEU A 72 -17.94 28.80 -22.04
N LEU A 73 -17.15 29.67 -22.65
CA LEU A 73 -17.00 29.75 -24.10
C LEU A 73 -15.89 28.82 -24.63
N GLY A 74 -14.82 28.61 -23.88
CA GLY A 74 -13.71 27.76 -24.32
C GLY A 74 -12.53 27.71 -23.37
N ILE A 75 -11.63 26.75 -23.61
CA ILE A 75 -10.45 26.48 -22.79
C ILE A 75 -9.19 26.39 -23.66
N SER A 76 -8.05 26.88 -23.17
CA SER A 76 -6.73 26.56 -23.76
C SER A 76 -6.14 25.29 -23.15
N LEU A 77 -5.70 24.35 -24.00
CA LEU A 77 -5.06 23.08 -23.61
C LEU A 77 -3.51 23.14 -23.62
N GLU A 78 -2.94 24.29 -23.98
CA GLU A 78 -1.50 24.48 -24.14
C GLU A 78 -0.96 25.80 -23.57
N ASP A 79 0.37 25.83 -23.34
CA ASP A 79 1.11 26.98 -22.81
C ASP A 79 1.12 28.05 -23.88
N ILE A 80 0.85 29.30 -23.52
CA ILE A 80 0.80 30.38 -24.49
C ILE A 80 2.13 31.13 -24.46
N LYS A 81 3.01 30.77 -25.41
CA LYS A 81 4.36 31.34 -25.54
C LYS A 81 4.33 32.87 -25.78
N PRO A 82 5.39 33.62 -25.44
CA PRO A 82 5.51 35.03 -25.78
C PRO A 82 5.27 35.30 -27.27
N ASN A 83 4.62 36.42 -27.61
CA ASN A 83 4.38 36.90 -28.98
C ASN A 83 3.64 35.91 -29.91
N SER A 84 2.78 35.08 -29.34
CA SER A 84 2.05 34.04 -30.07
C SER A 84 0.54 34.25 -29.99
N THR A 85 -0.20 33.58 -30.89
CA THR A 85 -1.66 33.63 -30.95
C THR A 85 -2.21 32.21 -30.97
N TYR A 86 -3.11 31.90 -30.04
CA TYR A 86 -3.71 30.58 -29.88
C TYR A 86 -5.19 30.66 -30.19
N LYS A 87 -5.66 29.71 -31.00
CA LYS A 87 -7.09 29.55 -31.29
C LYS A 87 -7.76 28.89 -30.10
N ILE A 88 -8.86 29.45 -29.64
CA ILE A 88 -9.69 28.87 -28.59
C ILE A 88 -10.77 28.03 -29.27
N GLN A 89 -10.96 26.78 -28.84
CA GLN A 89 -12.12 25.99 -29.26
C GLN A 89 -13.37 26.63 -28.67
N ILE A 90 -14.33 27.00 -29.51
CA ILE A 90 -15.62 27.55 -29.09
C ILE A 90 -16.72 26.82 -29.84
N ASP A 91 -17.79 26.50 -29.13
CA ASP A 91 -19.01 25.92 -29.70
C ASP A 91 -20.05 26.97 -30.12
N ASN A 92 -19.85 28.27 -29.82
CA ASN A 92 -20.82 29.35 -30.06
C ASN A 92 -20.20 30.65 -30.63
N GLN A 93 -20.96 31.40 -31.44
CA GLN A 93 -20.53 32.68 -32.03
C GLN A 93 -20.71 33.85 -31.03
N VAL A 94 -19.63 34.56 -30.70
CA VAL A 94 -19.63 35.74 -29.79
C VAL A 94 -19.73 37.04 -30.59
N LYS A 95 -20.29 38.13 -30.05
CA LYS A 95 -20.43 39.41 -30.77
C LYS A 95 -19.25 40.36 -30.51
N GLU A 96 -18.98 41.23 -31.48
CA GLU A 96 -17.95 42.28 -31.38
C GLU A 96 -18.26 43.26 -30.23
N ASN A 97 -17.24 43.69 -29.48
CA ASN A 97 -17.32 44.52 -28.27
C ASN A 97 -18.01 43.88 -27.05
N GLU A 98 -18.34 42.58 -27.06
CA GLU A 98 -18.74 41.89 -25.84
C GLU A 98 -17.55 41.73 -24.88
N THR A 99 -17.82 41.94 -23.59
CA THR A 99 -16.84 41.73 -22.52
C THR A 99 -16.87 40.25 -22.12
N VAL A 100 -15.71 39.61 -22.13
CA VAL A 100 -15.52 38.25 -21.64
C VAL A 100 -14.64 38.24 -20.41
N LYS A 101 -14.92 37.31 -19.49
CA LYS A 101 -14.07 37.05 -18.33
C LYS A 101 -13.03 36.00 -18.70
N VAL A 102 -11.75 36.32 -18.55
CA VAL A 102 -10.62 35.41 -18.77
C VAL A 102 -10.03 35.03 -17.41
N GLU A 103 -10.10 33.76 -17.07
CA GLU A 103 -9.53 33.22 -15.83
C GLU A 103 -8.15 32.60 -16.09
N ILE A 104 -7.17 32.93 -15.24
CA ILE A 104 -5.80 32.40 -15.24
C ILE A 104 -5.45 32.05 -13.79
N GLY A 105 -5.56 30.77 -13.44
CA GLY A 105 -5.41 30.30 -12.06
C GLY A 105 -6.47 30.88 -11.13
N ASP A 106 -6.05 31.46 -10.00
CA ASP A 106 -6.94 32.09 -9.01
C ASP A 106 -7.38 33.53 -9.37
N TYR A 107 -6.96 34.04 -10.54
CA TYR A 107 -7.19 35.42 -10.96
C TYR A 107 -8.07 35.48 -12.21
N TYR A 108 -8.80 36.59 -12.38
CA TYR A 108 -9.54 36.85 -13.62
C TYR A 108 -9.38 38.30 -14.09
N ALA A 109 -9.54 38.50 -15.40
CA ALA A 109 -9.63 39.82 -16.02
C ALA A 109 -10.82 39.88 -16.97
N GLU A 110 -11.47 41.03 -17.07
CA GLU A 110 -12.53 41.29 -18.05
C GLU A 110 -11.93 41.98 -19.28
N VAL A 111 -12.09 41.37 -20.46
CA VAL A 111 -11.49 41.81 -21.72
C VAL A 111 -12.56 41.97 -22.78
N LYS A 112 -12.53 43.07 -23.54
CA LYS A 112 -13.47 43.28 -24.66
C LYS A 112 -12.97 42.61 -25.94
N ILE A 113 -13.87 41.91 -26.63
CA ILE A 113 -13.55 41.24 -27.88
C ILE A 113 -13.40 42.26 -29.01
N LYS A 114 -12.24 42.22 -29.69
CA LYS A 114 -11.98 43.01 -30.91
C LYS A 114 -12.14 42.17 -32.17
N ARG A 115 -12.91 42.67 -33.14
CA ARG A 115 -13.04 42.04 -34.46
C ARG A 115 -11.95 42.55 -35.39
N ILE A 116 -11.28 41.63 -36.08
CA ILE A 116 -10.24 41.95 -37.07
C ILE A 116 -10.58 41.32 -38.42
N SER A 117 -10.38 42.08 -39.50
CA SER A 117 -10.74 41.66 -40.86
C SER A 117 -9.64 40.84 -41.58
N LYS A 118 -8.42 40.79 -41.04
CA LYS A 118 -7.28 39.95 -41.47
C LYS A 118 -6.43 39.57 -40.24
N PRO A 119 -5.65 38.45 -40.25
CA PRO A 119 -4.67 38.18 -39.19
C PRO A 119 -3.69 39.38 -39.10
N PRO A 120 -3.57 40.11 -37.97
CA PRO A 120 -2.91 41.41 -37.97
C PRO A 120 -1.51 41.34 -37.33
N PRO A 121 -0.58 42.20 -37.78
CA PRO A 121 0.71 42.41 -37.12
C PRO A 121 0.55 42.99 -35.70
N ILE A 122 1.63 42.98 -34.93
CA ILE A 122 1.68 43.28 -33.48
C ILE A 122 1.21 44.71 -33.18
N GLN A 123 0.07 44.82 -32.49
CA GLN A 123 -0.32 46.03 -31.76
C GLN A 123 -0.61 45.61 -30.31
N ASN A 124 0.05 46.28 -29.37
CA ASN A 124 0.02 45.94 -27.95
C ASN A 124 -1.17 46.61 -27.27
N GLU A 125 -2.06 45.79 -26.69
CA GLU A 125 -2.96 46.24 -25.63
C GLU A 125 -2.51 45.63 -24.32
N THR A 126 -2.38 46.47 -23.29
CA THR A 126 -1.83 46.12 -21.99
C THR A 126 -2.97 46.00 -20.99
N TYR A 127 -3.12 44.82 -20.38
CA TYR A 127 -3.98 44.61 -19.22
C TYR A 127 -3.07 44.17 -18.07
N SER A 128 -3.12 44.87 -16.93
CA SER A 128 -2.25 44.60 -15.77
C SER A 128 -3.10 44.15 -14.58
N LEU A 129 -2.68 43.08 -13.89
CA LEU A 129 -3.24 42.66 -12.60
C LEU A 129 -2.25 43.03 -11.48
N PRO A 130 -2.50 44.07 -10.67
CA PRO A 130 -1.68 44.40 -9.51
C PRO A 130 -2.30 43.86 -8.20
N VAL A 131 -1.47 43.36 -7.28
CA VAL A 131 -1.86 43.09 -5.88
C VAL A 131 -1.12 44.08 -4.99
N GLN A 132 -1.84 44.91 -4.22
CA GLN A 132 -1.28 45.91 -3.31
C GLN A 132 -1.12 45.39 -1.87
N ASN A 133 0.04 45.71 -1.26
CA ASN A 133 0.20 45.87 0.18
C ASN A 133 -0.56 47.13 0.68
N GLN A 134 -1.09 47.07 1.90
CA GLN A 134 -2.08 47.98 2.50
C GLN A 134 -1.78 49.50 2.41
N SER A 135 -2.71 50.29 1.89
CA SER A 135 -3.45 51.39 2.55
C SER A 135 -4.07 52.40 1.55
N SER A 136 -5.34 52.76 1.79
CA SER A 136 -6.17 53.80 1.12
C SER A 136 -6.75 53.55 -0.30
N VAL A 137 -8.06 53.27 -0.32
CA VAL A 137 -9.13 53.63 -1.29
C VAL A 137 -8.95 53.31 -2.81
N GLN A 138 -9.43 52.10 -3.20
CA GLN A 138 -10.17 51.58 -4.40
C GLN A 138 -10.07 52.27 -5.80
N PRO A 139 -9.97 51.47 -6.90
CA PRO A 139 -11.09 50.65 -7.45
C PRO A 139 -10.87 49.12 -7.46
N SER A 140 -11.95 48.37 -7.74
CA SER A 140 -12.27 47.00 -7.30
C SER A 140 -11.71 45.83 -8.15
N ILE A 141 -10.97 44.92 -7.49
CA ILE A 141 -10.64 43.55 -7.91
C ILE A 141 -11.45 42.59 -7.01
N THR A 142 -12.12 41.57 -7.56
CA THR A 142 -12.96 40.64 -6.77
C THR A 142 -12.29 39.27 -6.63
N PRO A 143 -11.99 38.78 -5.41
CA PRO A 143 -11.73 37.37 -5.14
C PRO A 143 -13.00 36.53 -5.30
N LEU A 144 -12.90 35.26 -5.69
CA LEU A 144 -14.04 34.33 -5.73
C LEU A 144 -14.66 34.19 -4.31
N PRO A 145 -15.97 34.43 -4.10
CA PRO A 145 -16.58 34.31 -2.77
C PRO A 145 -16.59 32.87 -2.24
N ARG A 146 -16.16 32.68 -0.98
CA ARG A 146 -16.48 31.49 -0.14
C ARG A 146 -17.73 31.79 0.67
N ASN A 147 -18.72 30.89 0.64
CA ASN A 147 -19.95 30.97 1.42
C ASN A 147 -19.68 31.16 2.93
N GLN A 148 -20.31 32.18 3.53
CA GLN A 148 -20.37 32.38 4.99
C GLN A 148 -21.78 32.04 5.52
N SER A 149 -21.78 31.45 6.71
CA SER A 149 -22.90 31.05 7.54
C SER A 149 -23.74 32.22 8.05
N ILE A 150 -25.07 32.02 8.09
CA ILE A 150 -26.05 33.01 8.56
C ILE A 150 -26.28 32.85 10.07
N VAL A 151 -26.30 33.99 10.76
CA VAL A 151 -26.57 34.21 12.18
C VAL A 151 -28.06 33.97 12.53
N GLN A 152 -28.32 33.27 13.64
CA GLN A 152 -29.65 33.13 14.25
C GLN A 152 -30.13 34.46 14.87
N SER A 153 -31.39 34.82 14.63
CA SER A 153 -32.18 35.63 15.58
C SER A 153 -33.64 35.18 15.60
N ASN A 154 -34.20 35.12 16.81
CA ASN A 154 -35.55 34.63 17.13
C ASN A 154 -36.63 35.68 16.84
N ILE A 155 -37.71 35.30 16.14
CA ILE A 155 -39.04 35.95 16.23
C ILE A 155 -40.14 34.88 16.14
N THR A 156 -41.12 34.97 17.04
CA THR A 156 -42.27 34.08 17.25
C THR A 156 -43.54 34.53 16.49
N ASN A 157 -44.35 33.52 16.08
CA ASN A 157 -45.81 33.45 15.86
C ASN A 157 -46.49 34.17 14.67
N ASN A 158 -47.04 33.40 13.71
CA ASN A 158 -48.47 33.04 13.60
C ASN A 158 -48.76 32.33 12.25
N TYR A 159 -49.53 31.23 12.30
CA TYR A 159 -49.81 30.34 11.16
C TYR A 159 -50.95 30.85 10.27
N THR A 160 -50.68 30.98 8.96
CA THR A 160 -51.68 30.94 7.88
C THR A 160 -51.19 29.97 6.80
N SER A 161 -52.04 28.99 6.45
CA SER A 161 -51.77 27.96 5.43
C SER A 161 -51.48 28.57 4.05
N LEU A 162 -50.32 28.27 3.48
CA LEU A 162 -49.77 28.87 2.26
C LEU A 162 -50.21 28.17 0.94
N CYS A 163 -50.96 27.07 0.99
CA CYS A 163 -51.24 26.24 -0.20
C CYS A 163 -52.51 26.63 -0.99
N GLY A 164 -53.03 27.84 -0.81
CA GLY A 164 -54.36 28.22 -1.31
C GLY A 164 -54.59 28.16 -2.83
N ASN A 165 -53.54 28.16 -3.67
CA ASN A 165 -53.65 28.14 -5.13
C ASN A 165 -52.43 27.56 -5.88
N VAL A 166 -51.56 26.78 -5.23
CA VAL A 166 -50.32 26.28 -5.87
C VAL A 166 -50.59 24.97 -6.61
N ILE A 167 -50.59 25.01 -7.95
CA ILE A 167 -50.58 23.81 -8.80
C ILE A 167 -49.11 23.43 -9.01
N CYS A 168 -48.64 22.41 -8.31
CA CYS A 168 -47.33 21.83 -8.54
C CYS A 168 -47.44 20.86 -9.76
N GLY A 169 -46.50 20.88 -10.72
CA GLY A 169 -46.41 19.89 -11.82
C GLY A 169 -45.25 18.87 -11.69
N SER A 170 -45.49 17.58 -11.97
CA SER A 170 -44.53 16.49 -11.66
C SER A 170 -43.12 16.73 -12.21
N THR A 171 -42.11 16.62 -11.35
CA THR A 171 -40.69 16.73 -11.72
C THR A 171 -39.93 15.47 -11.31
N THR A 172 -38.92 15.13 -12.11
CA THR A 172 -37.89 14.16 -11.74
C THR A 172 -36.70 14.91 -11.13
N LYS A 173 -36.17 14.40 -10.03
CA LYS A 173 -34.93 14.88 -9.41
C LYS A 173 -33.87 13.81 -9.59
N VAL A 174 -32.79 14.14 -10.28
CA VAL A 174 -31.62 13.25 -10.41
C VAL A 174 -30.70 13.52 -9.21
N CYS A 175 -30.45 12.49 -8.39
CA CYS A 175 -29.50 12.53 -7.29
C CYS A 175 -28.06 12.48 -7.81
N LEU A 176 -27.07 12.75 -6.95
CA LEU A 176 -25.67 12.95 -7.37
C LEU A 176 -25.01 11.70 -7.97
N ASP A 177 -25.55 10.50 -7.70
CA ASP A 177 -25.09 9.22 -8.25
C ASP A 177 -25.92 8.75 -9.46
N GLY A 178 -26.77 9.62 -10.02
CA GLY A 178 -27.62 9.31 -11.16
C GLY A 178 -28.95 8.63 -10.82
N PHE A 179 -29.26 8.37 -9.54
CA PHE A 179 -30.57 7.87 -9.14
C PHE A 179 -31.67 8.90 -9.45
N VAL A 180 -32.73 8.49 -10.16
CA VAL A 180 -33.84 9.38 -10.54
C VAL A 180 -34.99 9.22 -9.57
N ALA A 181 -35.11 10.16 -8.63
CA ALA A 181 -36.24 10.27 -7.73
C ALA A 181 -37.46 10.91 -8.44
N ILE A 182 -38.62 10.27 -8.32
CA ILE A 182 -39.88 10.79 -8.86
C ILE A 182 -40.54 11.61 -7.75
N CYS A 183 -40.61 12.93 -7.95
CA CYS A 183 -41.19 13.81 -6.96
C CYS A 183 -42.71 13.88 -7.14
N ARG A 184 -43.45 13.34 -6.16
CA ARG A 184 -44.92 13.43 -6.11
C ARG A 184 -45.29 14.66 -5.28
N GLN A 185 -46.10 15.54 -5.86
CA GLN A 185 -46.24 16.87 -5.31
C GLN A 185 -47.41 17.00 -4.35
N THR A 186 -47.08 16.94 -3.07
CA THR A 186 -47.92 17.48 -2.00
C THR A 186 -47.33 18.80 -1.53
N CYS A 187 -48.11 19.89 -1.61
CA CYS A 187 -47.72 21.19 -1.07
C CYS A 187 -47.62 21.07 0.45
N ASN A 188 -46.45 21.37 1.02
CA ASN A 188 -46.29 21.39 2.47
C ASN A 188 -47.03 22.61 3.03
N SER A 189 -48.08 22.38 3.83
CA SER A 189 -48.97 23.42 4.37
C SER A 189 -48.28 24.43 5.29
N THR A 190 -47.09 24.10 5.81
CA THR A 190 -46.29 24.96 6.68
C THR A 190 -45.30 25.82 5.90
N THR A 191 -44.74 25.32 4.80
CA THR A 191 -43.68 26.01 4.04
C THR A 191 -44.10 26.56 2.69
N GLY A 192 -45.25 26.15 2.15
CA GLY A 192 -45.70 26.53 0.81
C GLY A 192 -44.89 25.90 -0.34
N SER A 193 -43.93 25.03 -0.04
CA SER A 193 -43.01 24.44 -1.03
C SER A 193 -43.52 23.10 -1.57
N CYS A 194 -43.41 22.94 -2.90
CA CYS A 194 -43.78 21.74 -3.65
C CYS A 194 -42.60 20.75 -3.80
N VAL A 195 -42.09 20.12 -2.74
CA VAL A 195 -41.09 19.05 -2.92
C VAL A 195 -41.16 18.01 -1.81
N ALA A 196 -41.75 16.85 -2.12
CA ALA A 196 -41.44 15.59 -1.46
C ALA A 196 -41.16 14.57 -2.58
N CYS A 197 -39.99 13.94 -2.55
CA CYS A 197 -39.63 12.89 -3.50
C CYS A 197 -39.58 11.58 -2.73
N GLU A 198 -40.23 10.53 -3.25
CA GLU A 198 -40.20 9.21 -2.63
C GLU A 198 -39.75 8.15 -3.65
N PRO A 199 -38.62 7.48 -3.41
CA PRO A 199 -37.65 7.75 -2.34
C PRO A 199 -36.92 9.10 -2.56
N ASP A 200 -36.45 9.72 -1.47
CA ASP A 200 -35.66 10.96 -1.55
C ASP A 200 -34.17 10.66 -1.82
N CYS A 201 -33.34 11.70 -2.01
CA CYS A 201 -31.90 11.51 -2.23
C CYS A 201 -31.13 11.23 -0.92
N THR A 202 -31.82 10.93 0.18
CA THR A 202 -31.17 10.70 1.47
C THR A 202 -30.42 9.37 1.41
N GLY A 203 -29.09 9.41 1.67
CA GLY A 203 -28.18 8.27 1.44
C GLY A 203 -27.36 8.37 0.14
N HIS A 204 -27.66 9.35 -0.72
CA HIS A 204 -26.95 9.63 -1.97
C HIS A 204 -26.11 10.93 -1.89
N GLU A 205 -25.76 11.40 -0.68
CA GLU A 205 -25.30 12.79 -0.47
C GLU A 205 -23.77 13.00 -0.32
N THR A 206 -22.91 11.99 -0.44
CA THR A 206 -21.47 12.23 -0.24
C THR A 206 -20.54 11.47 -1.17
N ILE A 207 -20.16 12.09 -2.29
CA ILE A 207 -18.83 11.90 -2.90
C ILE A 207 -18.35 13.24 -3.46
N ASN A 208 -17.54 14.00 -2.71
CA ASN A 208 -16.73 15.07 -3.29
C ASN A 208 -15.52 15.41 -2.41
N THR A 209 -14.37 14.81 -2.74
CA THR A 209 -13.08 15.48 -3.06
C THR A 209 -12.09 14.41 -3.53
N LEU A 210 -12.36 13.87 -4.73
CA LEU A 210 -11.43 13.20 -5.65
C LEU A 210 -12.05 13.35 -7.04
N GLY A 211 -12.12 14.60 -7.52
CA GLY A 211 -12.55 14.84 -8.90
C GLY A 211 -11.56 14.18 -9.86
N ASN A 212 -12.08 13.38 -10.80
CA ASN A 212 -11.41 12.70 -11.92
C ASN A 212 -10.96 11.22 -11.80
N PHE A 213 -10.88 10.57 -10.63
CA PHE A 213 -10.39 9.17 -10.58
C PHE A 213 -11.49 8.10 -10.66
N TYR A 214 -12.64 8.31 -10.01
CA TYR A 214 -13.70 7.29 -9.93
C TYR A 214 -14.96 7.64 -10.75
N GLU A 215 -15.01 8.83 -11.33
CA GLU A 215 -16.26 9.48 -11.76
C GLU A 215 -16.98 8.78 -12.94
N ASN A 216 -16.38 7.75 -13.53
CA ASN A 216 -16.87 7.18 -14.80
C ASN A 216 -17.01 5.65 -14.81
N LEU A 217 -16.87 4.95 -13.67
CA LEU A 217 -17.01 3.49 -13.61
C LEU A 217 -18.02 3.07 -12.53
N THR A 218 -19.18 2.58 -12.94
CA THR A 218 -20.18 2.01 -12.03
C THR A 218 -19.62 0.76 -11.34
N VAL A 219 -19.29 0.91 -10.05
CA VAL A 219 -19.05 -0.21 -9.14
C VAL A 219 -20.40 -0.75 -8.66
N LEU A 220 -20.75 -1.97 -9.06
CA LEU A 220 -21.99 -2.61 -8.64
C LEU A 220 -21.88 -3.13 -7.21
N LYS A 221 -20.77 -3.81 -6.91
CA LYS A 221 -20.50 -4.43 -5.61
C LYS A 221 -19.01 -4.47 -5.30
N LEU A 222 -18.75 -4.55 -4.00
CA LEU A 222 -17.43 -4.77 -3.42
C LEU A 222 -17.58 -5.77 -2.28
N PHE A 223 -16.70 -6.77 -2.26
CA PHE A 223 -16.60 -7.77 -1.20
C PHE A 223 -15.21 -7.72 -0.55
N GLY A 224 -15.09 -8.28 0.65
CA GLY A 224 -13.83 -8.33 1.43
C GLY A 224 -13.53 -7.07 2.22
N GLN A 225 -14.02 -5.92 1.76
CA GLN A 225 -13.85 -4.63 2.42
C GLN A 225 -15.17 -3.83 2.46
N LYS A 226 -15.27 -2.91 3.42
CA LYS A 226 -16.46 -2.08 3.64
C LYS A 226 -16.46 -0.81 2.80
N ASN A 227 -15.28 -0.31 2.43
CA ASN A 227 -15.14 0.91 1.64
C ASN A 227 -14.32 0.67 0.37
N ILE A 228 -14.79 1.22 -0.75
CA ILE A 228 -14.07 1.19 -2.03
C ILE A 228 -12.68 1.88 -1.91
N LYS A 229 -12.53 2.80 -0.96
CA LYS A 229 -11.30 3.59 -0.70
C LYS A 229 -10.37 3.03 0.37
N GLU A 230 -10.51 1.77 0.77
CA GLU A 230 -9.56 1.09 1.68
C GLU A 230 -8.42 0.42 0.88
N THR A 231 -7.15 0.51 1.32
CA THR A 231 -6.00 -0.21 0.70
C THR A 231 -5.42 -1.27 1.63
N ALA A 232 -6.06 -1.51 2.77
CA ALA A 232 -5.64 -2.55 3.69
C ALA A 232 -5.75 -3.93 3.02
N ILE A 233 -4.90 -4.87 3.44
CA ILE A 233 -4.92 -6.23 2.88
C ILE A 233 -6.22 -6.94 3.23
N ASN A 234 -6.85 -6.64 4.35
CA ASN A 234 -8.11 -7.24 4.79
C ASN A 234 -9.00 -6.18 5.45
N LYS A 235 -10.25 -6.58 5.74
CA LYS A 235 -11.15 -5.79 6.59
C LYS A 235 -10.48 -5.44 7.92
N ILE A 236 -10.46 -4.14 8.21
CA ILE A 236 -9.86 -3.57 9.40
C ILE A 236 -10.84 -3.66 10.58
N THR A 237 -10.34 -3.97 11.78
CA THR A 237 -11.13 -4.10 13.01
C THR A 237 -10.36 -3.61 14.24
N ALA A 238 -11.04 -3.42 15.38
CA ALA A 238 -10.40 -3.03 16.64
C ALA A 238 -9.57 -4.14 17.30
N ASN A 239 -9.79 -5.39 16.92
CA ASN A 239 -9.15 -6.59 17.48
C ASN A 239 -8.27 -7.32 16.43
N GLY A 240 -7.85 -6.61 15.39
CA GLY A 240 -6.93 -7.09 14.37
C GLY A 240 -5.91 -6.01 14.03
N MET A 241 -4.75 -6.46 13.55
CA MET A 241 -3.69 -5.58 13.06
C MET A 241 -3.04 -6.16 11.81
N ASP A 242 -2.42 -5.29 11.02
CA ASP A 242 -1.62 -5.63 9.85
C ASP A 242 -0.23 -4.99 9.99
N HIS A 243 0.80 -5.83 9.99
CA HIS A 243 2.18 -5.45 10.33
C HIS A 243 2.35 -4.94 11.77
N ALA A 244 2.55 -5.89 12.70
CA ALA A 244 2.91 -5.60 14.09
C ALA A 244 4.33 -5.04 14.19
N SER A 245 4.45 -3.73 14.10
CA SER A 245 5.74 -3.05 13.87
C SER A 245 6.44 -2.55 15.13
N GLY A 246 5.82 -2.68 16.30
CA GLY A 246 6.39 -2.30 17.59
C GLY A 246 5.34 -2.23 18.70
N VAL A 247 5.81 -2.29 19.96
CA VAL A 247 4.97 -2.17 21.16
C VAL A 247 5.68 -1.39 22.26
N VAL A 248 4.94 -0.56 22.99
CA VAL A 248 5.41 0.12 24.20
C VAL A 248 4.39 -0.01 25.33
N VAL A 249 4.90 0.04 26.56
CA VAL A 249 4.07 -0.01 27.77
C VAL A 249 4.25 1.28 28.56
N ASP A 250 3.15 2.00 28.74
CA ASP A 250 3.07 3.16 29.61
C ASP A 250 2.85 2.72 31.06
N ARG A 251 3.85 3.01 31.90
CA ARG A 251 3.86 2.69 33.33
C ARG A 251 3.46 3.86 34.23
N SER A 252 3.07 5.01 33.65
CA SER A 252 2.67 6.21 34.40
C SER A 252 1.34 6.04 35.15
N SER A 253 0.54 5.04 34.78
CA SER A 253 -0.74 4.72 35.42
C SER A 253 -0.95 3.21 35.58
N ALA A 254 -1.86 2.86 36.50
CA ALA A 254 -2.34 1.51 36.74
C ALA A 254 -3.84 1.41 36.34
N PRO A 255 -4.26 0.39 35.56
CA PRO A 255 -3.40 -0.59 34.90
C PRO A 255 -2.48 0.06 33.87
N ASN A 256 -1.34 -0.56 33.58
CA ASN A 256 -0.41 -0.04 32.56
C ASN A 256 -1.11 0.05 31.20
N LYS A 257 -0.86 1.11 30.43
CA LYS A 257 -1.41 1.22 29.07
C LYS A 257 -0.45 0.57 28.08
N VAL A 258 -1.00 -0.08 27.06
CA VAL A 258 -0.20 -0.72 26.01
C VAL A 258 -0.55 -0.05 24.68
N TYR A 259 0.48 0.32 23.91
CA TYR A 259 0.31 0.88 22.57
C TYR A 259 1.05 0.02 21.57
N THR A 260 0.43 -0.22 20.42
CA THR A 260 1.00 -1.05 19.35
C THR A 260 0.82 -0.41 17.99
N PHE A 261 1.87 -0.52 17.18
CA PHE A 261 1.94 0.05 15.85
C PHE A 261 1.36 -0.94 14.82
N ASP A 262 0.27 -0.53 14.18
CA ASP A 262 -0.44 -1.26 13.12
C ASP A 262 -0.16 -0.53 11.79
N THR A 263 1.04 -0.76 11.26
CA THR A 263 1.57 0.08 10.17
C THR A 263 0.90 -0.18 8.84
N GLY A 264 0.49 -1.41 8.56
CA GLY A 264 -0.26 -1.76 7.36
C GLY A 264 -1.58 -1.01 7.26
N ASN A 265 -2.16 -0.64 8.41
CA ASN A 265 -3.40 0.15 8.50
C ASN A 265 -3.17 1.61 8.93
N ASN A 266 -1.94 2.15 8.81
CA ASN A 266 -1.62 3.56 9.12
C ASN A 266 -2.18 4.05 10.47
N ARG A 267 -2.10 3.23 11.52
CA ARG A 267 -2.69 3.57 12.83
C ARG A 267 -1.88 3.02 14.00
N VAL A 268 -2.15 3.58 15.17
CA VAL A 268 -1.68 3.04 16.45
C VAL A 268 -2.89 2.64 17.28
N LEU A 269 -2.84 1.45 17.87
CA LEU A 269 -3.90 0.93 18.73
C LEU A 269 -3.47 1.04 20.19
N GLY A 270 -4.32 1.63 21.03
CA GLY A 270 -4.10 1.81 22.46
C GLY A 270 -5.03 0.95 23.31
N PHE A 271 -4.50 0.39 24.40
CA PHE A 271 -5.21 -0.48 25.34
C PHE A 271 -5.10 0.04 26.77
N ASN A 272 -6.24 0.23 27.42
CA ASN A 272 -6.34 0.50 28.85
C ASN A 272 -6.40 -0.81 29.63
N GLY A 273 -5.24 -1.40 29.86
CA GLY A 273 -5.14 -2.79 30.27
C GLY A 273 -5.45 -3.76 29.13
N ILE A 274 -4.92 -4.97 29.22
CA ILE A 274 -5.05 -6.02 28.21
C ILE A 274 -5.79 -7.26 28.75
N GLY A 275 -6.35 -7.15 29.94
CA GLY A 275 -7.03 -8.23 30.63
C GLY A 275 -8.09 -7.72 31.60
N GLN A 276 -8.68 -8.65 32.33
CA GLN A 276 -9.69 -8.39 33.36
C GLN A 276 -9.37 -9.16 34.64
N CYS A 277 -9.75 -8.61 35.78
CA CYS A 277 -9.56 -9.27 37.07
C CYS A 277 -10.49 -10.47 37.20
N THR A 278 -9.97 -11.62 37.62
CA THR A 278 -10.72 -12.90 37.66
C THR A 278 -11.90 -12.91 38.64
N ASN A 279 -11.97 -11.97 39.58
CA ASN A 279 -13.08 -11.79 40.49
C ASN A 279 -14.05 -10.66 40.10
N ASP A 280 -13.70 -9.83 39.10
CA ASP A 280 -14.48 -8.67 38.65
C ASP A 280 -14.14 -8.34 37.18
N ASN A 281 -14.97 -8.84 36.27
CA ASN A 281 -14.80 -8.66 34.83
C ASN A 281 -14.98 -7.19 34.37
N SER A 282 -15.46 -6.29 35.23
CA SER A 282 -15.53 -4.85 34.92
C SER A 282 -14.20 -4.13 35.14
N LYS A 283 -13.30 -4.74 35.91
CA LYS A 283 -12.01 -4.14 36.27
C LYS A 283 -10.92 -4.58 35.29
N SER A 284 -10.47 -3.65 34.46
CA SER A 284 -9.34 -3.88 33.54
C SER A 284 -8.01 -4.02 34.28
N CYS A 285 -7.13 -4.86 33.76
CA CYS A 285 -5.81 -5.11 34.31
C CYS A 285 -4.76 -5.35 33.21
N THR A 286 -3.49 -5.17 33.57
CA THR A 286 -2.32 -5.60 32.79
C THR A 286 -1.50 -6.62 33.56
N ILE A 287 -1.51 -6.51 34.89
CA ILE A 287 -0.75 -7.35 35.82
C ILE A 287 -1.60 -7.68 37.05
N ASP A 288 -1.21 -8.73 37.79
CA ASP A 288 -1.97 -9.21 38.96
C ASP A 288 -2.15 -8.14 40.05
N SER A 289 -1.17 -7.23 40.22
CA SER A 289 -1.27 -6.16 41.22
C SER A 289 -2.39 -5.16 40.94
N ASP A 290 -2.87 -5.08 39.70
CA ASP A 290 -4.05 -4.27 39.37
C ASP A 290 -5.33 -4.85 40.02
N CYS A 291 -5.33 -6.14 40.35
CA CYS A 291 -6.48 -6.92 40.79
C CYS A 291 -6.57 -7.15 42.31
N GLY A 292 -5.68 -6.54 43.09
CA GLY A 292 -5.68 -6.71 44.54
C GLY A 292 -5.31 -8.14 44.94
N SER A 293 -6.29 -8.95 45.38
CA SER A 293 -6.07 -10.33 45.82
C SER A 293 -6.36 -11.40 44.77
N SER A 294 -6.89 -11.04 43.61
CA SER A 294 -7.14 -11.99 42.51
C SER A 294 -6.09 -11.85 41.39
N SER A 295 -6.10 -12.75 40.42
CA SER A 295 -5.21 -12.67 39.26
C SER A 295 -5.81 -11.84 38.11
N CYS A 296 -4.94 -11.34 37.25
CA CYS A 296 -5.28 -10.72 35.98
C CYS A 296 -5.37 -11.78 34.88
N TYR A 297 -6.55 -11.97 34.30
CA TYR A 297 -6.75 -12.81 33.13
C TYR A 297 -6.50 -11.98 31.87
N ILE A 298 -5.45 -12.30 31.12
CA ILE A 298 -5.11 -11.62 29.86
C ILE A 298 -6.02 -12.15 28.75
N ASP A 299 -6.76 -11.24 28.10
CA ASP A 299 -7.59 -11.55 26.93
C ASP A 299 -6.90 -11.02 25.68
N GLY A 300 -6.24 -11.92 24.94
CA GLY A 300 -5.55 -11.54 23.72
C GLY A 300 -6.48 -11.09 22.59
N THR A 301 -7.78 -11.36 22.68
CA THR A 301 -8.79 -10.95 21.70
C THR A 301 -9.46 -9.62 22.03
N LYS A 302 -9.09 -9.01 23.17
CA LYS A 302 -9.61 -7.72 23.61
C LYS A 302 -9.47 -6.68 22.48
N PRO A 303 -10.55 -5.97 22.10
CA PRO A 303 -10.45 -4.87 21.15
C PRO A 303 -9.68 -3.68 21.75
N ALA A 304 -8.99 -2.94 20.90
CA ALA A 304 -8.36 -1.68 21.28
C ALA A 304 -9.38 -0.69 21.83
N ASP A 305 -8.97 0.07 22.85
CA ASP A 305 -9.81 1.06 23.52
C ASP A 305 -9.77 2.43 22.81
N ILE A 306 -8.65 2.75 22.14
CA ILE A 306 -8.47 3.97 21.33
C ILE A 306 -7.65 3.68 20.06
N VAL A 307 -7.86 4.48 19.02
CA VAL A 307 -7.13 4.42 17.74
C VAL A 307 -6.61 5.80 17.35
N PHE A 308 -5.33 5.89 16.99
CA PHE A 308 -4.69 7.13 16.55
C PHE A 308 -4.50 7.12 15.04
N GLY A 309 -4.60 8.29 14.42
CA GLY A 309 -4.33 8.50 13.00
C GLY A 309 -5.48 8.15 12.06
N GLN A 310 -6.55 7.55 12.58
CA GLN A 310 -7.73 7.11 11.83
C GLN A 310 -9.01 7.60 12.53
N PRO A 311 -10.09 7.86 11.77
CA PRO A 311 -11.36 8.33 12.34
C PRO A 311 -12.09 7.26 13.16
N ASP A 312 -11.81 5.98 12.90
CA ASP A 312 -12.43 4.84 13.56
C ASP A 312 -11.52 3.59 13.47
N PHE A 313 -12.00 2.48 14.03
CA PHE A 313 -11.28 1.19 14.04
C PHE A 313 -11.43 0.38 12.75
N GLU A 314 -12.17 0.87 11.75
CA GLU A 314 -12.44 0.18 10.48
C GLU A 314 -11.72 0.86 9.29
N SER A 315 -11.05 1.99 9.55
CA SER A 315 -10.27 2.78 8.60
C SER A 315 -8.77 2.54 8.74
N GLY A 316 -8.00 2.73 7.66
CA GLY A 316 -6.55 2.51 7.69
C GLY A 316 -5.72 3.06 6.52
N ALA A 317 -6.27 3.99 5.74
CA ALA A 317 -5.50 4.64 4.69
C ALA A 317 -4.65 5.79 5.23
N CYS A 318 -3.53 6.06 4.57
CA CYS A 318 -2.65 7.18 4.88
C CYS A 318 -3.39 8.52 4.80
N ASN A 319 -3.31 9.34 5.87
CA ASN A 319 -3.99 10.63 5.96
C ASN A 319 -5.53 10.56 5.81
N ARG A 320 -6.13 9.48 6.34
CA ARG A 320 -7.53 9.00 6.20
C ARG A 320 -7.81 8.33 4.85
N ASP A 321 -9.03 7.83 4.68
CA ASP A 321 -9.57 6.95 3.62
C ASP A 321 -9.40 7.41 2.15
N ASN A 322 -8.16 7.61 1.68
CA ASN A 322 -7.86 7.77 0.27
C ASN A 322 -6.80 6.76 -0.18
N ASN A 323 -7.20 5.90 -1.13
CA ASN A 323 -6.34 4.93 -1.78
C ASN A 323 -5.28 5.51 -2.71
N LEU A 324 -5.30 6.81 -3.04
CA LEU A 324 -4.29 7.44 -3.90
C LEU A 324 -3.09 8.01 -3.12
N GLY A 325 -2.93 7.64 -1.85
CA GLY A 325 -1.75 7.95 -1.03
C GLY A 325 -1.62 9.39 -0.59
N ILE A 326 -0.38 9.74 -0.20
CA ILE A 326 0.12 10.98 0.45
C ILE A 326 -0.37 12.33 -0.11
N ASN A 327 -1.13 12.31 -1.22
CA ASN A 327 -1.68 13.47 -1.92
C ASN A 327 -2.79 14.18 -1.14
N LYS A 328 -3.39 13.53 -0.13
CA LYS A 328 -4.16 14.27 0.86
C LYS A 328 -3.20 14.85 1.88
N LYS A 329 -3.31 16.17 2.07
CA LYS A 329 -2.59 16.86 3.14
C LYS A 329 -2.85 16.16 4.47
N PRO A 330 -1.82 15.89 5.28
CA PRO A 330 -2.03 15.40 6.63
C PRO A 330 -2.90 16.38 7.42
N ALA A 331 -3.46 15.91 8.53
CA ALA A 331 -4.06 16.76 9.54
C ALA A 331 -3.52 16.38 10.92
N ILE A 332 -4.00 17.08 11.95
CA ILE A 332 -3.60 16.93 13.35
C ILE A 332 -3.93 15.55 13.95
N ASP A 333 -4.92 14.86 13.39
CA ASP A 333 -5.45 13.58 13.86
C ASP A 333 -5.20 12.43 12.89
N THR A 334 -4.29 12.62 11.92
CA THR A 334 -4.00 11.61 10.89
C THR A 334 -2.58 11.08 10.97
N LEU A 335 -2.41 9.84 10.55
CA LEU A 335 -1.09 9.22 10.37
C LEU A 335 -0.92 8.71 8.93
N CYS A 336 0.32 8.64 8.51
CA CYS A 336 0.80 8.01 7.30
C CYS A 336 2.08 7.24 7.65
N LEU A 337 1.88 6.04 8.18
CA LEU A 337 2.96 5.17 8.65
C LEU A 337 3.57 4.39 7.47
N ILE A 338 2.76 4.10 6.44
CA ILE A 338 3.15 3.44 5.20
C ILE A 338 2.58 4.17 3.98
N GLY A 339 3.46 4.54 3.05
CA GLY A 339 3.16 5.41 1.90
C GLY A 339 2.50 4.71 0.73
N TYR A 340 1.45 3.93 1.00
CA TYR A 340 0.66 3.32 -0.06
C TYR A 340 -0.05 4.42 -0.88
N PRO A 341 -0.04 4.41 -2.24
CA PRO A 341 0.38 3.35 -3.16
C PRO A 341 1.76 3.50 -3.78
N TYR A 342 2.58 4.42 -3.27
CA TYR A 342 3.93 4.62 -3.81
C TYR A 342 4.86 3.43 -3.56
N ILE A 343 4.46 2.55 -2.64
CA ILE A 343 5.13 1.29 -2.36
C ILE A 343 4.54 0.14 -3.17
N THR A 344 5.40 -0.75 -3.65
CA THR A 344 5.03 -1.76 -4.64
C THR A 344 4.44 -3.04 -4.06
N ASN A 345 4.68 -3.34 -2.79
CA ASN A 345 4.23 -4.58 -2.17
C ASN A 345 4.19 -4.42 -0.64
N LEU A 346 3.03 -4.55 0.00
CA LEU A 346 2.96 -4.49 1.47
C LEU A 346 3.74 -5.63 2.12
N GLY A 347 3.80 -6.81 1.51
CA GLY A 347 4.52 -7.97 2.03
C GLY A 347 6.05 -7.85 2.01
N GLU A 348 6.60 -6.85 1.32
CA GLU A 348 8.05 -6.63 1.23
C GLU A 348 8.49 -5.28 1.81
N TYR A 349 7.54 -4.40 2.11
CA TYR A 349 7.80 -3.09 2.69
C TYR A 349 7.63 -3.14 4.20
N TRP A 350 8.72 -3.49 4.87
CA TRP A 350 8.77 -3.64 6.32
C TRP A 350 8.99 -2.30 7.01
N MET A 351 7.90 -1.58 7.31
CA MET A 351 7.97 -0.31 8.05
C MET A 351 7.82 -0.55 9.54
N ARG A 352 8.95 -0.70 10.23
CA ARG A 352 9.00 -0.87 11.68
C ARG A 352 9.19 0.47 12.36
N ALA A 353 8.68 0.62 13.58
CA ALA A 353 8.71 1.90 14.27
C ALA A 353 9.20 1.75 15.71
N ASN A 354 10.07 2.68 16.08
CA ASN A 354 10.48 2.93 17.45
C ASN A 354 9.79 4.21 17.92
N PHE A 355 8.92 4.06 18.89
CA PHE A 355 8.11 5.11 19.49
C PHE A 355 8.19 4.98 21.01
N ASP A 356 7.72 5.99 21.74
CA ASP A 356 8.00 6.06 23.18
C ASP A 356 6.90 6.77 23.98
N VAL A 357 6.95 6.57 25.30
CA VAL A 357 6.06 7.22 26.27
C VAL A 357 6.90 7.84 27.38
N ASP A 358 6.61 9.09 27.75
CA ASP A 358 7.30 9.74 28.86
C ASP A 358 6.72 9.35 30.24
N SER A 359 7.41 9.75 31.31
CA SER A 359 6.99 9.48 32.69
C SER A 359 5.66 10.15 33.08
N GLN A 360 5.15 11.09 32.27
CA GLN A 360 3.86 11.73 32.48
C GLN A 360 2.73 11.02 31.72
N GLY A 361 3.05 9.99 30.91
CA GLY A 361 2.08 9.26 30.09
C GLY A 361 1.81 9.89 28.72
N ASN A 362 2.63 10.83 28.25
CA ASN A 362 2.49 11.37 26.90
C ASN A 362 3.12 10.42 25.88
N LEU A 363 2.42 10.20 24.76
CA LEU A 363 2.83 9.29 23.69
C LEU A 363 3.50 10.07 22.55
N TYR A 364 4.62 9.57 22.05
CA TYR A 364 5.39 10.17 20.96
C TYR A 364 5.48 9.20 19.79
N ILE A 365 5.01 9.61 18.62
CA ILE A 365 4.86 8.76 17.43
C ILE A 365 5.68 9.35 16.28
N VAL A 366 6.39 8.47 15.55
CA VAL A 366 6.97 8.80 14.24
C VAL A 366 5.91 8.61 13.15
N ASP A 367 5.52 9.69 12.50
CA ASP A 367 4.60 9.70 11.37
C ASP A 367 5.39 9.73 10.06
N THR A 368 5.89 8.54 9.71
CA THR A 368 7.00 8.30 8.78
C THR A 368 6.88 9.04 7.46
N TRP A 369 5.76 8.90 6.75
CA TRP A 369 5.58 9.47 5.41
C TRP A 369 5.12 10.93 5.42
N ASN A 370 4.72 11.44 6.59
CA ASN A 370 4.50 12.86 6.78
C ASN A 370 5.75 13.60 7.30
N ASN A 371 6.91 12.91 7.38
CA ASN A 371 8.18 13.49 7.77
C ASN A 371 8.09 14.29 9.09
N ARG A 372 7.37 13.74 10.07
CA ARG A 372 7.07 14.42 11.33
C ARG A 372 7.03 13.49 12.53
N ILE A 373 7.24 14.07 13.71
CA ILE A 373 6.99 13.42 15.00
C ILE A 373 5.79 14.09 15.65
N LEU A 374 4.88 13.31 16.24
CA LEU A 374 3.69 13.79 16.91
C LEU A 374 3.70 13.43 18.40
N LYS A 375 3.26 14.35 19.25
CA LYS A 375 3.00 14.12 20.68
C LYS A 375 1.49 14.06 20.95
N TYR A 376 1.07 13.15 21.82
CA TYR A 376 -0.29 13.07 22.36
C TYR A 376 -0.22 13.10 23.89
N ASN A 377 -0.92 14.03 24.51
CA ASN A 377 -0.91 14.24 25.94
C ASN A 377 -1.83 13.23 26.62
N GLN A 378 -1.27 12.36 27.47
CA GLN A 378 -2.02 11.42 28.33
C GLN A 378 -3.30 10.84 27.68
N PRO A 379 -3.20 10.03 26.61
CA PRO A 379 -4.36 9.69 25.78
C PRO A 379 -5.53 9.01 26.51
N PHE A 380 -5.25 8.33 27.63
CA PHE A 380 -6.27 7.68 28.47
C PHE A 380 -6.77 8.53 29.64
N SER A 381 -6.36 9.80 29.74
CA SER A 381 -6.78 10.69 30.81
C SER A 381 -8.29 10.95 30.78
N ALA A 382 -8.91 10.94 31.96
CA ALA A 382 -10.28 11.44 32.13
C ALA A 382 -10.32 12.98 32.10
N ASP A 383 -9.24 13.64 32.50
CA ASP A 383 -9.04 15.09 32.34
C ASP A 383 -8.82 15.40 30.85
N LYS A 384 -9.69 16.22 30.27
CA LYS A 384 -9.65 16.66 28.86
C LYS A 384 -9.07 18.07 28.67
N SER A 385 -8.52 18.67 29.73
CA SER A 385 -7.87 19.98 29.62
C SER A 385 -6.54 19.88 28.88
N ASN A 386 -6.16 20.94 28.16
CA ASN A 386 -4.88 21.05 27.45
C ASN A 386 -4.60 19.89 26.48
N GLY A 387 -5.62 19.42 25.77
CA GLY A 387 -5.51 18.35 24.75
C GLY A 387 -5.27 16.96 25.31
N LYS A 388 -5.49 16.76 26.62
CA LYS A 388 -5.37 15.43 27.21
C LYS A 388 -6.55 14.51 26.87
N GLY A 389 -6.30 13.21 26.93
CA GLY A 389 -7.37 12.22 26.94
C GLY A 389 -8.06 12.02 25.59
N ASP A 390 -7.43 12.43 24.49
CA ASP A 390 -7.95 12.22 23.15
C ASP A 390 -6.86 11.64 22.23
N THR A 391 -7.18 11.56 20.95
CA THR A 391 -6.32 11.03 19.89
C THR A 391 -5.87 12.12 18.91
N VAL A 392 -5.91 13.39 19.34
CA VAL A 392 -5.51 14.56 18.58
C VAL A 392 -4.08 14.93 18.97
N ALA A 393 -3.19 15.14 18.00
CA ALA A 393 -1.81 15.47 18.34
C ALA A 393 -1.69 16.88 18.91
N ASP A 394 -0.91 17.05 19.98
CA ASP A 394 -0.70 18.31 20.69
C ASP A 394 0.54 19.07 20.21
N PHE A 395 1.50 18.36 19.65
CA PHE A 395 2.77 18.94 19.20
C PHE A 395 3.32 18.21 17.99
N VAL A 396 3.99 18.96 17.11
CA VAL A 396 4.61 18.45 15.88
C VAL A 396 6.04 18.96 15.73
N TRP A 397 6.98 18.04 15.49
CA TRP A 397 8.36 18.29 15.07
C TRP A 397 8.58 17.83 13.63
N GLY A 398 9.63 18.34 12.98
CA GLY A 398 9.94 18.02 11.57
C GLY A 398 9.21 18.89 10.56
N GLN A 399 8.10 19.49 10.98
CA GLN A 399 7.17 20.25 10.15
C GLN A 399 6.72 21.54 10.85
N ASP A 400 6.33 22.55 10.06
CA ASP A 400 5.88 23.83 10.61
C ASP A 400 4.52 23.72 11.28
N ASN A 401 3.67 22.84 10.77
CA ASN A 401 2.30 22.62 11.22
C ASN A 401 1.89 21.15 11.01
N PHE A 402 0.64 20.83 11.34
CA PHE A 402 0.08 19.48 11.19
C PHE A 402 -0.42 19.16 9.77
N GLU A 403 -0.30 20.09 8.82
CA GLU A 403 -0.83 19.96 7.46
C GLU A 403 0.25 19.84 6.38
N SER A 404 1.54 19.98 6.76
CA SER A 404 2.68 19.77 5.88
C SER A 404 3.32 18.38 6.09
N ASN A 405 3.83 17.81 5.00
CA ASN A 405 4.45 16.48 4.93
C ASN A 405 5.76 16.45 4.13
N GLU A 406 6.21 17.59 3.61
CA GLU A 406 7.34 17.65 2.69
C GLU A 406 8.65 17.24 3.35
N ILE A 407 9.48 16.51 2.61
CA ILE A 407 10.86 16.19 3.03
C ILE A 407 11.59 17.49 3.34
N ASN A 408 12.20 17.55 4.52
CA ASN A 408 12.86 18.74 5.03
C ASN A 408 12.05 20.04 4.86
N ARG A 409 10.72 19.97 5.08
CA ARG A 409 9.80 21.11 5.00
C ARG A 409 9.77 21.80 3.63
N GLY A 410 10.15 21.10 2.55
CA GLY A 410 10.10 21.65 1.18
C GLY A 410 11.17 22.71 0.89
N SER A 411 12.27 22.76 1.67
CA SER A 411 13.39 23.68 1.45
C SER A 411 13.86 23.66 -0.03
N SER A 412 13.97 24.85 -0.65
CA SER A 412 14.00 25.10 -2.10
C SER A 412 15.05 24.30 -2.90
N GLY A 413 14.68 23.11 -3.36
CA GLY A 413 15.57 22.24 -4.15
C GLY A 413 14.89 21.34 -5.20
N TYR A 414 13.56 21.31 -5.30
CA TYR A 414 12.87 20.30 -6.13
C TYR A 414 13.01 20.51 -7.65
N TYR A 415 13.62 21.60 -8.13
CA TYR A 415 13.88 21.74 -9.57
C TYR A 415 15.17 21.01 -9.97
N LYS A 416 15.03 19.85 -10.61
CA LYS A 416 16.09 19.09 -11.31
C LYS A 416 17.18 18.47 -10.42
N GLY A 417 16.81 17.57 -9.50
CA GLY A 417 17.76 16.58 -8.96
C GLY A 417 18.62 17.04 -7.76
N SER A 418 18.14 17.99 -6.95
CA SER A 418 18.71 18.30 -5.63
C SER A 418 17.71 17.98 -4.51
N THR A 419 18.19 17.49 -3.36
CA THR A 419 17.34 17.30 -2.17
C THR A 419 17.12 18.64 -1.49
N PRO A 420 15.92 18.85 -0.92
CA PRO A 420 15.72 19.88 0.10
C PRO A 420 16.79 19.78 1.19
N ARG A 421 17.51 20.88 1.47
CA ARG A 421 18.55 20.90 2.50
C ARG A 421 17.92 20.79 3.89
N PRO A 422 18.49 19.97 4.79
CA PRO A 422 18.02 19.89 6.15
C PRO A 422 18.39 21.14 6.97
N ASP A 423 17.70 21.33 8.10
CA ASP A 423 18.02 22.32 9.13
C ASP A 423 17.68 21.78 10.54
N SER A 424 17.69 22.64 11.56
CA SER A 424 17.43 22.29 12.97
C SER A 424 15.98 21.87 13.27
N ARG A 425 15.04 22.05 12.33
CA ARG A 425 13.61 21.78 12.53
C ARG A 425 13.08 20.71 11.60
N SER A 426 13.83 20.40 10.55
CA SER A 426 13.38 19.59 9.44
C SER A 426 13.70 18.12 9.67
N LEU A 427 12.87 17.23 9.12
CA LEU A 427 13.10 15.78 9.16
C LEU A 427 12.93 15.17 7.76
N TRP A 428 13.57 14.02 7.58
CA TRP A 428 13.43 13.12 6.46
C TRP A 428 13.38 11.68 6.98
N THR A 429 12.15 11.21 7.20
CA THR A 429 11.85 9.85 7.69
C THR A 429 11.15 8.99 6.64
N SER A 430 10.61 9.61 5.58
CA SER A 430 9.99 8.91 4.44
C SER A 430 11.03 8.44 3.42
N PHE A 431 10.74 7.37 2.69
CA PHE A 431 11.53 7.01 1.52
C PHE A 431 11.32 8.08 0.44
N GLY A 432 12.38 8.56 -0.21
CA GLY A 432 12.25 9.41 -1.40
C GLY A 432 11.72 8.60 -2.58
N PHE A 433 11.21 9.27 -3.62
CA PHE A 433 10.70 8.59 -4.82
C PHE A 433 11.84 7.82 -5.54
N GLY A 434 11.77 6.49 -5.55
CA GLY A 434 12.27 5.70 -6.68
C GLY A 434 13.62 4.97 -6.62
N THR A 435 14.20 4.55 -5.48
CA THR A 435 15.14 3.39 -5.46
C THR A 435 15.50 2.90 -4.03
N THR A 436 15.64 1.57 -3.87
CA THR A 436 16.14 0.74 -2.74
C THR A 436 15.51 0.85 -1.34
N ASP A 437 14.89 -0.28 -0.97
CA ASP A 437 13.78 -0.44 -0.04
C ASP A 437 14.17 -1.14 1.28
N HIS A 438 15.43 -0.99 1.72
CA HIS A 438 16.00 -1.90 2.73
C HIS A 438 16.18 -1.30 4.12
N ILE A 439 15.82 -0.03 4.36
CA ILE A 439 15.86 0.55 5.72
C ILE A 439 14.58 0.26 6.48
N SER A 440 14.72 -0.54 7.53
CA SER A 440 13.61 -1.22 8.17
C SER A 440 12.86 -0.41 9.23
N ALA A 441 13.51 0.55 9.91
CA ALA A 441 12.94 1.22 11.08
C ALA A 441 13.19 2.74 11.15
N ARG A 442 12.35 3.45 11.93
CA ARG A 442 12.50 4.88 12.28
C ARG A 442 12.19 5.08 13.74
N GLY A 443 12.72 6.14 14.37
CA GLY A 443 12.69 6.23 15.83
C GLY A 443 12.56 7.61 16.44
N VAL A 444 11.71 7.69 17.46
CA VAL A 444 11.68 8.77 18.46
C VAL A 444 11.82 8.19 19.87
N SER A 445 12.50 8.90 20.75
CA SER A 445 12.46 8.66 22.19
C SER A 445 12.43 9.94 23.01
N VAL A 446 12.11 9.80 24.28
CA VAL A 446 12.07 10.90 25.25
C VAL A 446 12.95 10.55 26.45
N ASP A 447 13.86 11.45 26.80
CA ASP A 447 14.74 11.24 27.96
C ASP A 447 14.09 11.70 29.27
N PRO A 448 14.66 11.36 30.45
CA PRO A 448 14.10 11.76 31.74
C PRO A 448 14.02 13.28 31.97
N GLN A 449 14.73 14.08 31.19
CA GLN A 449 14.67 15.56 31.23
C GLN A 449 13.59 16.12 30.30
N GLY A 450 12.93 15.27 29.51
CA GLY A 450 11.90 15.64 28.55
C GLY A 450 12.46 16.09 27.19
N ASN A 451 13.75 15.90 26.92
CA ASN A 451 14.27 16.15 25.58
C ASN A 451 13.80 15.03 24.64
N ILE A 452 13.49 15.41 23.41
CA ILE A 452 13.07 14.49 22.37
C ILE A 452 14.27 14.16 21.50
N TRP A 453 14.54 12.88 21.33
CA TRP A 453 15.63 12.36 20.51
C TRP A 453 15.04 11.72 19.26
N VAL A 454 15.42 12.21 18.09
CA VAL A 454 14.86 11.78 16.80
C VAL A 454 15.97 11.22 15.94
N ALA A 455 15.75 10.01 15.42
CA ALA A 455 16.55 9.44 14.36
C ALA A 455 16.04 9.98 13.02
N ASP A 456 16.75 10.95 12.47
CA ASP A 456 16.44 11.59 11.19
C ASP A 456 17.08 10.79 10.05
N THR A 457 16.49 9.61 9.83
CA THR A 457 17.11 8.45 9.18
C THR A 457 17.71 8.76 7.82
N PHE A 458 16.99 9.44 6.93
CA PHE A 458 17.48 9.70 5.56
C PHE A 458 18.28 10.98 5.43
N ASN A 459 18.26 11.83 6.46
CA ASN A 459 19.28 12.86 6.61
C ASN A 459 20.54 12.33 7.31
N ASN A 460 20.61 11.04 7.65
CA ASN A 460 21.78 10.38 8.24
C ASN A 460 22.27 11.07 9.53
N ARG A 461 21.35 11.48 10.42
CA ARG A 461 21.69 12.20 11.65
C ARG A 461 20.74 11.89 12.81
N VAL A 462 21.18 12.21 14.02
CA VAL A 462 20.35 12.19 15.23
C VAL A 462 20.21 13.62 15.76
N LEU A 463 18.98 14.02 16.07
CA LEU A 463 18.67 15.34 16.61
C LEU A 463 18.16 15.25 18.05
N ARG A 464 18.50 16.26 18.86
CA ARG A 464 17.86 16.52 20.16
C ARG A 464 17.05 17.80 20.11
N PHE A 465 15.78 17.70 20.49
CA PHE A 465 14.91 18.85 20.71
C PHE A 465 14.71 19.04 22.22
N PRO A 466 15.04 20.21 22.79
CA PRO A 466 14.69 20.53 24.16
C PRO A 466 13.17 20.45 24.40
N PRO A 467 12.72 20.25 25.66
CA PRO A 467 11.30 20.19 25.98
C PRO A 467 10.54 21.37 25.39
N ASN A 468 9.47 21.09 24.66
CA ASN A 468 8.59 22.07 24.01
C ASN A 468 9.27 22.98 22.96
N SER A 469 10.47 22.63 22.48
CA SER A 469 11.16 23.33 21.38
C SER A 469 10.91 22.65 20.04
N LYS A 470 10.62 23.44 19.00
CA LYS A 470 10.65 22.97 17.60
C LYS A 470 12.05 23.04 16.97
N GLU A 471 13.00 23.67 17.65
CA GLU A 471 14.40 23.79 17.21
C GLU A 471 15.24 22.74 17.92
N ALA A 472 15.96 21.93 17.15
CA ALA A 472 16.99 21.06 17.69
C ALA A 472 18.21 21.89 18.12
N ASP A 473 18.76 21.55 19.28
CA ASP A 473 19.94 22.21 19.84
C ASP A 473 21.21 21.35 19.74
N LEU A 474 21.06 20.09 19.32
CA LEU A 474 22.13 19.14 19.11
C LEU A 474 21.92 18.34 17.82
N VAL A 475 23.01 18.12 17.09
CA VAL A 475 23.10 17.19 15.95
C VAL A 475 24.29 16.25 16.12
N LEU A 476 24.03 14.94 16.04
CA LEU A 476 25.03 13.88 16.06
C LEU A 476 25.03 13.12 14.73
N GLY A 477 26.18 12.53 14.40
CA GLY A 477 26.39 11.88 13.10
C GLY A 477 26.74 12.85 11.95
N GLN A 478 26.73 14.17 12.21
CA GLN A 478 27.10 15.23 11.27
C GLN A 478 27.70 16.44 12.00
N SER A 479 28.44 17.28 11.28
CA SER A 479 29.09 18.48 11.84
C SER A 479 28.11 19.58 12.24
N ASP A 480 26.99 19.69 11.52
CA ASP A 480 26.02 20.76 11.66
C ASP A 480 24.63 20.34 11.15
N PHE A 481 23.63 21.19 11.35
CA PHE A 481 22.23 20.92 11.01
C PHE A 481 21.92 21.01 9.51
N THR A 482 22.84 21.50 8.69
CA THR A 482 22.61 21.81 7.27
C THR A 482 23.31 20.87 6.31
N TYR A 483 24.19 20.02 6.83
CA TYR A 483 24.93 19.04 6.07
C TYR A 483 23.98 17.99 5.48
N SER A 484 24.09 17.75 4.17
CA SER A 484 23.34 16.70 3.47
C SER A 484 24.32 15.87 2.65
N VAL A 485 24.38 14.57 2.93
CA VAL A 485 25.03 13.59 2.06
C VAL A 485 23.92 12.91 1.26
N TRP A 486 23.83 13.20 -0.04
CA TRP A 486 22.99 12.40 -0.93
C TRP A 486 23.56 10.98 -1.00
N VAL A 487 22.85 10.01 -0.43
CA VAL A 487 23.14 8.58 -0.63
C VAL A 487 22.08 8.03 -1.57
N HIS A 488 22.05 8.44 -2.84
CA HIS A 488 21.10 7.84 -3.79
C HIS A 488 21.65 7.62 -5.21
N ARG A 489 22.85 7.08 -5.30
CA ARG A 489 23.33 6.52 -6.56
C ARG A 489 24.13 5.24 -6.36
N GLN A 490 23.53 4.23 -5.74
CA GLN A 490 24.17 2.93 -5.62
C GLN A 490 23.28 1.78 -6.11
N ILE A 491 22.97 1.77 -7.41
CA ILE A 491 22.68 0.51 -8.14
C ILE A 491 23.47 0.39 -9.47
N TYR A 492 24.16 1.44 -9.95
CA TYR A 492 24.99 1.36 -11.18
C TYR A 492 26.44 1.86 -11.04
N GLY A 493 27.04 1.74 -9.84
CA GLY A 493 28.50 1.75 -9.72
C GLY A 493 29.21 3.09 -9.43
N ASP A 494 28.54 4.10 -8.87
CA ASP A 494 29.23 5.30 -8.36
C ASP A 494 29.24 5.35 -6.82
N TYR A 495 30.42 5.60 -6.26
CA TYR A 495 30.70 5.56 -4.83
C TYR A 495 30.14 6.80 -4.11
N SER A 496 29.29 6.57 -3.10
CA SER A 496 28.90 7.62 -2.14
C SER A 496 30.11 8.04 -1.30
N PRO A 497 30.45 9.33 -1.19
CA PRO A 497 31.56 9.78 -0.37
C PRO A 497 31.16 9.76 1.12
N ASN A 498 31.52 8.67 1.80
CA ASN A 498 32.28 8.69 3.07
C ASN A 498 31.67 8.19 4.40
N ALA A 499 30.47 7.60 4.47
CA ALA A 499 30.05 6.87 5.69
C ALA A 499 29.43 5.48 5.41
N CYS A 500 28.51 5.38 4.46
CA CYS A 500 27.78 4.14 4.15
C CYS A 500 28.54 3.16 3.23
N THR A 501 29.69 3.54 2.68
CA THR A 501 30.50 2.66 1.79
C THR A 501 31.39 1.69 2.55
N LYS A 502 31.64 1.95 3.84
CA LYS A 502 32.34 1.03 4.74
C LYS A 502 31.28 0.23 5.51
N GLY A 503 31.53 -1.05 5.73
CA GLY A 503 30.68 -1.85 6.61
C GLY A 503 30.62 -1.25 8.02
N PRO A 504 29.61 -1.60 8.85
CA PRO A 504 29.38 -0.96 10.15
C PRO A 504 30.59 -1.00 11.11
N ARG A 505 31.52 -1.95 10.92
CA ARG A 505 32.75 -2.08 11.72
C ARG A 505 33.80 -1.01 11.41
N ASP A 506 33.87 -0.54 10.17
CA ASP A 506 34.93 0.35 9.68
C ASP A 506 34.45 1.79 9.43
N ALA A 507 33.15 2.03 9.68
CA ALA A 507 32.53 3.33 9.50
C ALA A 507 32.96 4.32 10.61
N PRO A 508 33.08 5.64 10.32
CA PRO A 508 33.48 6.65 11.31
C PRO A 508 32.55 6.71 12.52
N LEU A 509 33.07 7.16 13.67
CA LEU A 509 32.30 7.25 14.93
C LEU A 509 31.55 8.57 15.10
N ASN A 510 31.91 9.60 14.32
CA ASN A 510 31.24 10.90 14.27
C ASN A 510 30.26 11.02 13.09
N ALA A 511 30.05 9.94 12.35
CA ALA A 511 29.13 9.89 11.22
C ALA A 511 28.14 8.74 11.41
N THR A 512 26.87 8.95 11.08
CA THR A 512 25.86 7.89 11.00
C THR A 512 25.54 7.56 9.54
N CYS A 513 25.10 6.34 9.27
CA CYS A 513 24.56 5.95 7.96
C CYS A 513 23.05 6.15 7.98
N ALA A 514 22.27 5.15 8.40
CA ALA A 514 20.83 5.30 8.59
C ALA A 514 20.47 5.09 10.08
N PRO A 515 20.55 6.14 10.93
CA PRO A 515 20.14 6.00 12.33
C PRO A 515 18.64 5.68 12.38
N ILE A 516 18.27 4.68 13.19
CA ILE A 516 16.88 4.21 13.33
C ILE A 516 16.30 4.36 14.74
N LEU A 517 17.16 4.56 15.74
CA LEU A 517 16.76 4.85 17.13
C LEU A 517 17.90 5.51 17.90
N ALA A 518 17.59 6.50 18.73
CA ALA A 518 18.52 7.06 19.71
C ALA A 518 17.81 7.12 21.07
N LYS A 519 18.36 6.52 22.12
CA LYS A 519 17.79 6.51 23.48
C LYS A 519 18.85 6.81 24.54
N VAL A 520 18.50 7.65 25.51
CA VAL A 520 19.34 7.97 26.67
C VAL A 520 19.13 6.93 27.76
N SER A 521 20.22 6.38 28.27
CA SER A 521 20.21 5.45 29.41
C SER A 521 19.70 6.17 30.66
N PRO A 522 18.64 5.66 31.32
CA PRO A 522 18.16 6.23 32.57
C PRO A 522 19.18 6.02 33.72
N ASP A 523 20.05 5.01 33.60
CA ASP A 523 21.03 4.65 34.63
C ASP A 523 22.32 5.48 34.51
N THR A 524 22.78 5.74 33.29
CA THR A 524 24.12 6.35 33.03
C THR A 524 24.05 7.74 32.41
N GLY A 525 22.92 8.14 31.81
CA GLY A 525 22.78 9.38 31.04
C GLY A 525 23.47 9.36 29.67
N GLU A 526 24.05 8.22 29.28
CA GLU A 526 24.70 8.04 27.98
C GLU A 526 23.66 7.82 26.88
N LEU A 527 23.97 8.30 25.67
CA LEU A 527 23.10 8.11 24.51
C LEU A 527 23.55 6.89 23.71
N TYR A 528 22.63 5.96 23.48
CA TYR A 528 22.82 4.80 22.62
C TYR A 528 22.07 5.05 21.30
N VAL A 529 22.77 4.94 20.18
CA VAL A 529 22.23 5.15 18.83
C VAL A 529 22.37 3.85 18.03
N LEU A 530 21.25 3.35 17.51
CA LEU A 530 21.19 2.23 16.59
C LEU A 530 21.30 2.77 15.15
N ASP A 531 22.36 2.37 14.44
CA ASP A 531 22.76 2.88 13.13
C ASP A 531 22.80 1.74 12.11
N GLU A 532 21.91 1.79 11.11
CA GLU A 532 21.71 0.76 10.07
C GLU A 532 22.47 1.10 8.77
N TYR A 533 22.88 0.05 8.05
CA TYR A 533 23.60 0.04 6.78
C TYR A 533 22.86 -0.87 5.79
N GLY A 534 23.05 -0.65 4.48
CA GLY A 534 22.42 -1.44 3.42
C GLY A 534 22.47 -2.95 3.66
N ALA A 535 21.36 -3.63 3.35
CA ALA A 535 21.12 -5.05 3.69
C ALA A 535 21.05 -5.35 5.21
N PHE A 536 20.46 -4.44 5.99
CA PHE A 536 20.11 -4.61 7.41
C PHE A 536 21.30 -4.73 8.38
N ALA A 537 22.54 -4.48 7.96
CA ALA A 537 23.67 -4.54 8.88
C ALA A 537 23.65 -3.33 9.84
N THR A 538 23.87 -3.54 11.14
CA THR A 538 23.71 -2.50 12.17
C THR A 538 24.92 -2.40 13.10
N ARG A 539 25.04 -1.27 13.78
CA ARG A 539 25.94 -1.04 14.94
C ARG A 539 25.25 -0.21 16.00
N ILE A 540 25.74 -0.29 17.23
CA ILE A 540 25.28 0.54 18.35
C ILE A 540 26.40 1.52 18.71
N LEU A 541 26.18 2.81 18.49
CA LEU A 541 27.07 3.89 18.88
C LEU A 541 26.72 4.39 20.28
N VAL A 542 27.72 4.63 21.13
CA VAL A 542 27.51 5.17 22.48
C VAL A 542 28.22 6.51 22.64
N PHE A 543 27.48 7.51 23.09
CA PHE A 543 27.94 8.88 23.31
C PHE A 543 27.83 9.23 24.79
N LYS A 544 28.79 10.02 25.29
CA LYS A 544 28.84 10.45 26.69
C LYS A 544 28.62 11.95 26.79
N GLN A 545 27.95 12.38 27.85
CA GLN A 545 27.78 13.79 28.16
C GLN A 545 29.13 14.46 28.56
N PRO A 546 29.29 15.79 28.35
CA PRO A 546 28.35 16.70 27.68
C PRO A 546 28.32 16.47 26.17
N PHE A 547 27.12 16.51 25.58
CA PHE A 547 26.97 16.35 24.14
C PHE A 547 27.28 17.64 23.39
N THR A 548 27.99 17.54 22.26
CA THR A 548 28.29 18.66 21.36
C THR A 548 28.09 18.25 19.91
N ASN A 549 27.72 19.21 19.06
CA ASN A 549 27.50 18.95 17.62
C ASN A 549 28.70 18.25 16.98
N GLY A 550 28.41 17.21 16.19
CA GLY A 550 29.42 16.45 15.45
C GLY A 550 30.44 15.68 16.28
N MET A 551 30.21 15.50 17.59
CA MET A 551 31.10 14.67 18.40
C MET A 551 31.14 13.21 17.92
N SER A 552 32.27 12.55 18.14
CA SER A 552 32.39 11.11 17.94
C SER A 552 31.73 10.33 19.06
N ALA A 553 31.10 9.20 18.72
CA ALA A 553 30.84 8.14 19.69
C ALA A 553 32.17 7.69 20.31
N TYR A 554 32.18 7.45 21.62
CA TYR A 554 33.39 6.99 22.30
C TYR A 554 33.50 5.46 22.30
N LYS A 555 32.41 4.77 21.97
CA LYS A 555 32.28 3.32 22.01
C LYS A 555 31.31 2.83 20.95
N VAL A 556 31.59 1.65 20.40
CA VAL A 556 30.70 0.91 19.52
C VAL A 556 30.47 -0.47 20.11
N ILE A 557 29.22 -0.92 20.11
CA ILE A 557 28.82 -2.24 20.60
C ILE A 557 28.31 -3.07 19.42
N PHE A 558 28.79 -4.31 19.37
CA PHE A 558 28.27 -5.37 18.52
C PHE A 558 27.99 -6.59 19.39
N PRO A 559 26.85 -7.28 19.20
CA PRO A 559 26.67 -8.59 19.80
C PRO A 559 27.81 -9.54 19.42
N LYS A 560 28.37 -10.20 20.41
CA LYS A 560 29.42 -11.21 20.26
C LYS A 560 28.77 -12.57 20.11
N TYR A 561 28.64 -13.02 18.86
CA TYR A 561 28.23 -14.38 18.57
C TYR A 561 29.39 -15.34 18.83
N GLU A 562 29.25 -16.22 19.81
CA GLU A 562 30.25 -17.24 20.10
C GLU A 562 30.21 -18.34 19.03
N GLY A 563 31.35 -18.64 18.40
CA GLY A 563 31.50 -19.80 17.51
C GLY A 563 31.22 -19.57 16.01
N THR A 564 30.88 -18.36 15.55
CA THR A 564 30.67 -18.10 14.11
C THR A 564 31.21 -16.74 13.65
N SER A 565 31.91 -16.72 12.52
CA SER A 565 32.38 -15.50 11.83
C SER A 565 31.43 -15.03 10.72
N ARG A 566 30.27 -15.68 10.58
CA ARG A 566 29.46 -15.67 9.34
C ARG A 566 28.31 -14.66 9.29
N PHE A 567 28.01 -13.90 10.34
CA PHE A 567 26.75 -13.13 10.40
C PHE A 567 26.93 -11.65 10.74
N GLY A 568 26.15 -10.82 10.06
CA GLY A 568 25.98 -9.41 10.38
C GLY A 568 24.89 -9.22 11.44
N PHE A 569 25.18 -8.40 12.45
CA PHE A 569 24.19 -7.95 13.41
C PHE A 569 23.15 -7.07 12.69
N ALA A 570 21.86 -7.38 12.85
CA ALA A 570 20.75 -6.66 12.23
C ALA A 570 19.63 -6.51 13.25
N SER A 571 19.32 -5.27 13.61
CA SER A 571 18.36 -4.96 14.66
C SER A 571 17.40 -3.84 14.28
N LEU A 572 16.19 -3.94 14.85
CA LEU A 572 15.05 -3.10 14.52
C LEU A 572 14.65 -2.16 15.66
N GLY A 573 15.17 -2.39 16.87
CA GLY A 573 14.81 -1.66 18.08
C GLY A 573 15.46 -2.24 19.33
N PHE A 574 15.55 -1.42 20.37
CA PHE A 574 16.05 -1.83 21.67
C PHE A 574 15.33 -1.12 22.83
N ILE A 575 15.43 -1.71 24.03
CA ILE A 575 15.07 -1.08 25.30
C ILE A 575 16.12 -1.38 26.37
N PHE A 576 16.32 -0.45 27.30
CA PHE A 576 17.17 -0.69 28.46
C PHE A 576 16.55 -1.73 29.38
N ASN A 577 17.36 -2.66 29.85
CA ASN A 577 16.92 -3.72 30.74
C ASN A 577 16.57 -3.17 32.13
N THR A 578 15.29 -3.23 32.50
CA THR A 578 14.80 -2.84 33.83
C THR A 578 14.85 -3.98 34.84
N PHE A 579 15.01 -5.23 34.40
CA PHE A 579 15.04 -6.40 35.28
C PHE A 579 16.48 -6.79 35.63
N LYS A 580 16.97 -6.32 36.78
CA LYS A 580 18.37 -6.47 37.23
C LYS A 580 18.58 -7.57 38.28
N GLN A 581 17.84 -8.69 38.20
CA GLN A 581 17.94 -9.79 39.17
C GLN A 581 18.64 -11.02 38.58
N GLY A 582 19.39 -11.75 39.41
CA GLY A 582 20.03 -13.02 39.03
C GLY A 582 20.88 -12.92 37.77
N GLY A 583 20.70 -13.85 36.83
CA GLY A 583 21.43 -13.89 35.56
C GLY A 583 21.16 -12.72 34.60
N TYR A 584 20.24 -11.81 34.93
CA TYR A 584 19.90 -10.63 34.13
C TYR A 584 20.61 -9.36 34.62
N ALA A 585 21.21 -9.39 35.81
CA ALA A 585 21.75 -8.21 36.49
C ALA A 585 22.80 -7.45 35.65
N ASN A 586 23.63 -8.18 34.90
CA ASN A 586 24.69 -7.60 34.08
C ASN A 586 24.22 -7.18 32.67
N GLY A 587 22.97 -7.45 32.29
CA GLY A 587 22.45 -7.09 30.98
C GLY A 587 22.06 -5.61 30.91
N THR A 588 22.49 -4.92 29.86
CA THR A 588 22.20 -3.52 29.57
C THR A 588 21.00 -3.38 28.64
N LEU A 589 21.00 -4.06 27.48
CA LEU A 589 20.07 -3.81 26.39
C LEU A 589 19.33 -5.08 25.98
N TRP A 590 18.00 -5.00 25.90
CA TRP A 590 17.19 -5.94 25.13
C TRP A 590 17.10 -5.47 23.69
N ILE A 591 17.33 -6.37 22.74
CA ILE A 591 17.46 -6.06 21.31
C ILE A 591 16.67 -7.08 20.49
N ASN A 592 15.87 -6.61 19.54
CA ASN A 592 15.22 -7.46 18.54
C ASN A 592 16.16 -7.69 17.35
N GLU A 593 16.46 -8.96 17.04
CA GLU A 593 17.31 -9.37 15.92
C GLU A 593 16.45 -10.00 14.81
N LEU A 594 16.51 -9.43 13.59
CA LEU A 594 15.63 -9.82 12.49
C LEU A 594 16.05 -11.14 11.82
N PRO A 595 17.26 -11.31 11.26
CA PRO A 595 17.61 -12.52 10.51
C PRO A 595 17.63 -13.78 11.38
N GLN A 596 17.81 -13.62 12.69
CA GLN A 596 17.86 -14.70 13.67
C GLN A 596 16.54 -14.96 14.39
N ALA A 597 15.47 -14.20 14.08
CA ALA A 597 14.12 -14.41 14.62
C ALA A 597 14.06 -14.46 16.17
N ARG A 598 14.81 -13.59 16.86
CA ARG A 598 14.97 -13.67 18.32
C ARG A 598 15.15 -12.31 18.99
N THR A 599 14.98 -12.28 20.29
CA THR A 599 15.30 -11.12 21.14
C THR A 599 16.44 -11.49 22.08
N ILE A 600 17.49 -10.66 22.16
CA ILE A 600 18.68 -10.91 22.98
C ILE A 600 18.85 -9.84 24.05
N LEU A 601 19.37 -10.25 25.21
CA LEU A 601 19.89 -9.35 26.23
C LEU A 601 21.41 -9.32 26.11
N ILE A 602 22.00 -8.14 25.92
CA ILE A 602 23.45 -7.96 25.89
C ILE A 602 23.93 -7.07 27.03
N ASP A 603 25.17 -7.28 27.46
CA ASP A 603 25.89 -6.33 28.31
C ASP A 603 26.57 -5.22 27.49
N ASP A 604 27.24 -4.32 28.19
CA ASP A 604 27.94 -3.17 27.62
C ASP A 604 29.13 -3.56 26.74
N GLU A 605 29.67 -4.78 26.88
CA GLU A 605 30.75 -5.30 26.03
C GLU A 605 30.21 -6.08 24.83
N GLY A 606 28.89 -6.18 24.68
CA GLY A 606 28.21 -6.91 23.62
C GLY A 606 28.13 -8.43 23.85
N ASN A 607 28.44 -8.94 25.05
CA ASN A 607 28.27 -10.35 25.34
C ASN A 607 26.77 -10.66 25.47
N ILE A 608 26.31 -11.75 24.84
CA ILE A 608 24.91 -12.19 24.92
C ILE A 608 24.68 -12.91 26.25
N ILE A 609 23.79 -12.34 27.07
CA ILE A 609 23.46 -12.80 28.43
C ILE A 609 22.23 -13.72 28.43
N LYS A 610 21.17 -13.33 27.71
CA LYS A 610 19.90 -14.08 27.60
C LYS A 610 19.31 -14.00 26.20
N THR A 611 18.45 -14.96 25.88
CA THR A 611 17.72 -15.03 24.61
C THR A 611 16.25 -15.36 24.86
N ILE A 612 15.36 -14.77 24.06
CA ILE A 612 13.95 -15.13 23.94
C ILE A 612 13.70 -15.58 22.50
N GLY A 613 12.91 -16.63 22.31
CA GLY A 613 12.65 -17.23 21.00
C GLY A 613 13.55 -18.41 20.62
N VAL A 614 14.72 -18.54 21.26
CA VAL A 614 15.71 -19.61 21.03
C VAL A 614 16.24 -20.21 22.34
N PRO A 615 16.64 -21.50 22.38
CA PRO A 615 17.00 -22.19 23.63
C PRO A 615 18.30 -21.69 24.27
N ASP A 616 19.22 -21.16 23.47
CA ASP A 616 20.48 -20.59 23.96
C ASP A 616 21.06 -19.56 22.97
N LYS A 617 22.16 -18.91 23.39
CA LYS A 617 22.87 -17.89 22.60
C LYS A 617 23.56 -18.43 21.34
N TYR A 618 23.80 -19.74 21.26
CA TYR A 618 24.45 -20.41 20.13
C TYR A 618 23.47 -20.75 19.00
N SER A 619 22.17 -20.73 19.28
CA SER A 619 21.09 -21.00 18.35
C SER A 619 20.86 -19.79 17.42
N ILE A 620 21.05 -19.99 16.11
CA ILE A 620 21.25 -18.89 15.15
C ILE A 620 20.47 -18.99 13.82
N VAL A 621 19.56 -19.97 13.65
CA VAL A 621 18.77 -20.15 12.40
C VAL A 621 17.31 -20.53 12.70
N THR A 622 16.42 -20.16 11.78
CA THR A 622 15.01 -20.58 11.64
C THR A 622 14.75 -22.10 11.66
N GLY A 623 15.80 -22.93 11.59
CA GLY A 623 15.72 -24.40 11.75
C GLY A 623 15.79 -24.89 13.21
N ASP A 624 16.38 -24.10 14.11
CA ASP A 624 16.54 -24.39 15.56
C ASP A 624 15.55 -23.61 16.44
N THR A 625 14.75 -22.72 15.84
CA THR A 625 13.72 -21.89 16.50
C THR A 625 12.42 -22.65 16.79
N ALA A 626 12.30 -23.88 16.28
CA ALA A 626 11.08 -24.66 16.33
C ALA A 626 11.22 -25.79 17.36
N TYR A 627 10.45 -25.74 18.45
CA TYR A 627 10.56 -26.74 19.52
C TYR A 627 10.01 -28.10 19.08
N PRO A 628 10.61 -29.22 19.55
CA PRO A 628 10.09 -30.54 19.25
C PRO A 628 8.63 -30.70 19.71
N PRO A 629 7.81 -31.52 19.01
CA PRO A 629 6.39 -31.72 19.35
C PRO A 629 6.15 -32.12 20.81
N GLN A 630 7.13 -32.74 21.47
CA GLN A 630 7.10 -33.13 22.87
C GLN A 630 6.97 -31.95 23.84
N CYS A 631 7.37 -30.74 23.42
CA CYS A 631 7.23 -29.51 24.19
C CYS A 631 5.79 -28.93 24.15
N ASN A 632 4.88 -29.49 23.33
CA ASN A 632 3.55 -28.92 23.07
C ASN A 632 2.41 -29.46 23.97
N SER A 633 2.68 -30.34 24.93
CA SER A 633 1.65 -30.94 25.79
C SER A 633 1.23 -30.00 26.93
N GLY A 634 0.46 -28.95 26.63
CA GLY A 634 -0.16 -28.10 27.68
C GLY A 634 -0.52 -26.66 27.33
N ALA A 635 -0.01 -26.11 26.22
CA ALA A 635 -0.31 -24.72 25.83
C ALA A 635 -1.71 -24.59 25.16
N PRO A 636 -2.53 -23.56 25.50
CA PRO A 636 -3.77 -23.24 24.81
C PRO A 636 -3.59 -23.17 23.28
N PHE A 637 -4.57 -23.65 22.50
CA PHE A 637 -4.46 -23.77 21.03
C PHE A 637 -4.15 -22.43 20.33
N GLU A 638 -4.63 -21.31 20.88
CA GLU A 638 -4.46 -19.94 20.37
C GLU A 638 -3.06 -19.35 20.64
N GLN A 639 -2.25 -20.05 21.46
CA GLN A 639 -0.83 -19.76 21.68
C GLN A 639 0.09 -20.69 20.87
N ARG A 640 -0.47 -21.63 20.10
CA ARG A 640 0.28 -22.59 19.28
C ARG A 640 0.64 -21.99 17.93
N ASN A 641 1.90 -21.58 17.82
CA ASN A 641 2.48 -21.07 16.60
C ASN A 641 2.74 -22.11 15.53
N ILE A 642 2.48 -21.66 14.31
CA ILE A 642 3.28 -21.91 13.12
C ILE A 642 3.75 -23.36 12.92
N TRP A 643 2.85 -24.20 12.39
CA TRP A 643 3.19 -25.55 11.95
C TRP A 643 4.25 -25.52 10.86
N THR A 644 5.46 -25.94 11.20
CA THR A 644 6.37 -26.51 10.20
C THR A 644 5.85 -27.90 9.80
N PRO A 645 6.11 -28.37 8.56
CA PRO A 645 5.63 -29.66 8.10
C PRO A 645 5.93 -30.89 8.96
N ASP A 646 6.88 -30.76 9.90
CA ASP A 646 7.33 -31.79 10.84
C ASP A 646 6.75 -31.63 12.27
N GLY A 647 5.79 -30.72 12.49
CA GLY A 647 5.07 -30.58 13.75
C GLY A 647 5.77 -29.76 14.84
N ARG A 648 6.82 -29.01 14.49
CA ARG A 648 7.50 -28.09 15.41
C ARG A 648 6.76 -26.73 15.50
N THR A 649 7.10 -25.93 16.51
CA THR A 649 6.40 -24.69 16.88
C THR A 649 7.41 -23.57 17.13
N LEU A 650 7.29 -22.45 16.41
CA LEU A 650 8.17 -21.27 16.59
C LEU A 650 7.78 -20.45 17.82
N SER A 651 8.75 -19.96 18.60
CA SER A 651 8.47 -19.04 19.73
C SER A 651 8.38 -17.57 19.28
N LEU A 652 9.23 -17.15 18.34
CA LEU A 652 9.22 -15.85 17.65
C LEU A 652 9.55 -16.09 16.16
N TRP A 653 9.08 -15.23 15.25
CA TRP A 653 9.46 -15.30 13.83
C TRP A 653 10.13 -14.02 13.35
N THR A 654 9.48 -12.88 13.51
CA THR A 654 9.97 -11.59 12.99
C THR A 654 9.72 -10.52 14.03
N PRO A 655 10.61 -10.41 15.04
CA PRO A 655 10.42 -9.44 16.10
C PRO A 655 10.50 -8.01 15.54
N GLY A 656 9.52 -7.17 15.87
CA GLY A 656 9.35 -5.81 15.34
C GLY A 656 10.23 -4.75 16.00
N GLY A 657 9.92 -3.46 15.82
CA GLY A 657 10.65 -2.30 16.34
C GLY A 657 10.67 -2.17 17.87
N SER A 658 9.91 -1.22 18.43
CA SER A 658 9.88 -0.99 19.90
C SER A 658 9.57 -2.26 20.71
N ILE A 659 10.27 -2.38 21.86
CA ILE A 659 10.06 -3.40 22.89
C ILE A 659 9.42 -2.74 24.11
N GLY A 660 8.41 -3.39 24.70
CA GLY A 660 7.75 -2.92 25.92
C GLY A 660 8.14 -3.74 27.15
N ILE A 661 8.20 -3.12 28.33
CA ILE A 661 8.33 -3.84 29.61
C ILE A 661 7.33 -3.24 30.60
N ASP A 662 6.45 -4.07 31.18
CA ASP A 662 5.47 -3.63 32.18
C ASP A 662 6.08 -3.48 33.59
N SER A 663 5.28 -2.95 34.51
CA SER A 663 5.73 -2.73 35.90
C SER A 663 5.96 -4.02 36.71
N ALA A 664 5.51 -5.18 36.21
CA ALA A 664 5.81 -6.50 36.79
C ALA A 664 6.96 -7.23 36.07
N ASN A 665 7.69 -6.54 35.18
CA ASN A 665 8.79 -7.07 34.37
C ASN A 665 8.37 -8.14 33.35
N ASN A 666 7.16 -8.07 32.82
CA ASN A 666 6.83 -8.82 31.60
C ASN A 666 7.31 -8.02 30.39
N ILE A 667 7.99 -8.72 29.48
CA ILE A 667 8.49 -8.16 28.22
C ILE A 667 7.47 -8.41 27.11
N TYR A 668 7.23 -7.37 26.31
CA TYR A 668 6.28 -7.34 25.21
C TYR A 668 7.03 -7.22 23.90
N LEU A 669 6.74 -8.12 22.97
CA LEU A 669 7.43 -8.23 21.69
C LEU A 669 6.39 -8.25 20.58
N ALA A 670 6.51 -7.32 19.64
CA ALA A 670 5.75 -7.39 18.39
C ALA A 670 6.34 -8.47 17.49
N ASP A 671 5.50 -9.28 16.85
CA ASP A 671 5.90 -10.35 15.94
C ASP A 671 5.12 -10.15 14.62
N GLU A 672 5.83 -9.66 13.62
CA GLU A 672 5.25 -8.98 12.46
C GLU A 672 4.53 -9.91 11.48
N ILE A 673 5.18 -10.98 10.98
CA ILE A 673 4.57 -11.96 10.07
C ILE A 673 3.33 -12.60 10.70
N PRO A 674 3.36 -13.02 11.99
CA PRO A 674 2.17 -13.56 12.65
C PRO A 674 1.16 -12.48 13.11
N ARG A 675 1.47 -11.19 12.92
CA ARG A 675 0.61 -10.02 13.24
C ARG A 675 0.10 -10.00 14.69
N ARG A 676 1.02 -10.14 15.65
CA ARG A 676 0.65 -10.26 17.06
C ARG A 676 1.63 -9.59 18.00
N ILE A 677 1.18 -9.38 19.24
CA ILE A 677 2.02 -8.96 20.37
C ILE A 677 2.13 -10.12 21.36
N MET A 678 3.35 -10.53 21.65
CA MET A 678 3.65 -11.57 22.62
C MET A 678 4.06 -10.98 23.96
N ARG A 679 3.65 -11.60 25.06
CA ARG A 679 4.05 -11.24 26.41
C ARG A 679 4.75 -12.41 27.09
N TYR A 680 5.91 -12.14 27.69
CA TYR A 680 6.69 -13.13 28.44
C TYR A 680 7.03 -12.59 29.83
N ALA A 681 6.91 -13.43 30.86
CA ALA A 681 7.41 -13.09 32.18
C ALA A 681 8.94 -13.15 32.21
N LEU A 682 9.57 -12.20 32.90
CA LEU A 682 10.96 -12.32 33.34
C LEU A 682 10.99 -12.80 34.80
N PRO A 683 11.85 -13.77 35.16
CA PRO A 683 12.88 -14.41 34.33
C PRO A 683 12.29 -15.39 33.30
N TYR A 684 12.82 -15.34 32.07
CA TYR A 684 12.51 -16.26 30.98
C TYR A 684 13.53 -17.41 30.95
N GLU A 685 13.16 -18.58 31.45
CA GLU A 685 14.07 -19.71 31.58
C GLU A 685 13.58 -20.96 30.84
N PRO A 686 14.37 -21.53 29.89
CA PRO A 686 14.09 -22.83 29.30
C PRO A 686 13.93 -23.93 30.35
N TYR A 687 13.10 -24.92 30.07
CA TYR A 687 12.89 -26.10 30.93
C TYR A 687 13.15 -27.39 30.14
N LYS A 688 13.23 -28.55 30.82
CA LYS A 688 13.51 -29.84 30.18
C LYS A 688 12.35 -30.84 30.30
N ILE A 689 12.07 -31.57 29.22
CA ILE A 689 11.23 -32.78 29.18
C ILE A 689 12.06 -33.92 28.58
N ASN A 690 12.37 -34.98 29.34
CA ASN A 690 13.13 -36.13 28.85
C ASN A 690 14.41 -35.73 28.07
N ASP A 691 15.22 -34.84 28.66
CA ASP A 691 16.43 -34.24 28.08
C ASP A 691 16.24 -33.28 26.88
N ILE A 692 15.01 -33.06 26.43
CA ILE A 692 14.66 -32.06 25.41
C ILE A 692 14.51 -30.69 26.08
N THR A 693 15.24 -29.69 25.60
CA THR A 693 15.07 -28.28 26.02
C THR A 693 13.81 -27.70 25.37
N CYS A 694 12.87 -27.25 26.20
CA CYS A 694 11.65 -26.57 25.81
C CYS A 694 11.70 -25.11 26.27
N LEU A 695 11.16 -24.20 25.46
CA LEU A 695 11.04 -22.79 25.84
C LEU A 695 9.73 -22.51 26.58
N PRO A 696 9.71 -21.53 27.51
CA PRO A 696 8.48 -21.04 28.12
C PRO A 696 7.48 -20.56 27.07
N SER A 697 6.22 -20.91 27.28
CA SER A 697 5.13 -20.32 26.50
C SER A 697 4.93 -18.85 26.90
N PRO A 698 4.38 -18.02 25.99
CA PRO A 698 3.99 -16.66 26.32
C PRO A 698 2.92 -16.68 27.42
N ASN A 699 2.99 -15.77 28.38
CA ASN A 699 2.02 -15.67 29.48
C ASN A 699 0.89 -14.67 29.17
N GLY A 700 0.58 -14.50 27.88
CA GLY A 700 -0.42 -13.57 27.36
C GLY A 700 0.06 -12.86 26.09
N GLY A 701 -0.68 -11.85 25.68
CA GLY A 701 -0.38 -11.07 24.48
C GLY A 701 -1.63 -10.35 23.95
N LEU A 702 -1.52 -9.79 22.75
CA LEU A 702 -2.63 -9.24 21.98
C LEU A 702 -2.60 -9.85 20.58
N PHE A 703 -3.79 -10.02 19.99
CA PHE A 703 -3.98 -10.59 18.65
C PHE A 703 -3.40 -12.01 18.53
N PRO A 704 -3.91 -13.00 19.30
CA PRO A 704 -3.38 -14.36 19.27
C PRO A 704 -3.39 -14.89 17.83
N ALA A 705 -2.27 -15.43 17.36
CA ALA A 705 -2.18 -15.93 15.99
C ALA A 705 -3.00 -17.20 15.80
N THR A 706 -3.89 -17.23 14.81
CA THR A 706 -4.60 -18.43 14.40
C THR A 706 -3.87 -19.14 13.24
N ARG A 707 -2.71 -19.78 13.52
CA ARG A 707 -1.93 -20.72 12.64
C ARG A 707 -1.40 -20.18 11.25
N PRO A 708 -0.36 -20.78 10.60
CA PRO A 708 0.48 -20.09 9.58
C PRO A 708 0.37 -20.58 8.10
N PRO A 709 1.19 -20.03 7.14
CA PRO A 709 1.72 -18.67 7.03
C PRO A 709 1.01 -17.97 5.86
N GLY A 710 0.04 -17.14 6.18
CA GLY A 710 -0.65 -16.28 5.23
C GLY A 710 -1.00 -14.96 5.89
N PRO A 711 -1.48 -13.97 5.14
CA PRO A 711 -1.68 -12.61 5.62
C PRO A 711 -2.84 -12.41 6.63
N HIS A 712 -3.00 -13.27 7.63
CA HIS A 712 -4.26 -13.43 8.36
C HIS A 712 -4.12 -13.22 9.88
N SER A 713 -4.78 -12.18 10.41
CA SER A 713 -5.15 -12.07 11.82
C SER A 713 -6.67 -12.25 11.97
N ASN A 714 -7.10 -13.12 12.89
CA ASN A 714 -8.38 -13.33 13.60
C ASN A 714 -9.77 -12.97 13.02
N VAL A 715 -9.92 -12.66 11.74
CA VAL A 715 -11.24 -12.56 11.08
C VAL A 715 -11.35 -13.65 10.01
N ILE A 716 -11.17 -14.90 10.44
CA ILE A 716 -10.95 -16.10 9.60
C ILE A 716 -12.05 -16.29 8.53
N ASP A 717 -13.28 -15.81 8.77
CA ASP A 717 -14.38 -16.01 7.82
C ASP A 717 -14.66 -14.79 6.91
N ASN A 718 -14.15 -13.59 7.23
CA ASN A 718 -14.35 -12.38 6.40
C ASN A 718 -13.08 -11.88 5.68
N ALA A 719 -11.89 -12.36 6.06
CA ALA A 719 -10.63 -12.00 5.41
C ALA A 719 -10.42 -12.83 4.13
N PHE A 720 -10.29 -12.19 2.97
CA PHE A 720 -9.92 -12.89 1.73
C PHE A 720 -8.47 -13.38 1.75
N GLY A 721 -7.60 -12.57 2.38
CA GLY A 721 -6.15 -12.59 2.43
C GLY A 721 -5.45 -13.27 1.25
N GLY A 722 -4.82 -12.45 0.41
CA GLY A 722 -4.06 -12.91 -0.76
C GLY A 722 -4.83 -13.94 -1.58
N GLY A 723 -6.16 -13.80 -1.68
CA GLY A 723 -7.04 -14.79 -2.28
C GLY A 723 -6.50 -15.20 -3.65
N ALA A 724 -6.66 -16.46 -4.05
CA ALA A 724 -6.00 -17.01 -5.23
C ALA A 724 -6.98 -17.41 -6.34
N GLY A 725 -8.19 -16.83 -6.37
CA GLY A 725 -9.15 -17.06 -7.44
C GLY A 725 -10.56 -16.55 -7.16
N VAL A 726 -11.31 -16.29 -8.23
CA VAL A 726 -12.74 -15.93 -8.18
C VAL A 726 -13.51 -16.59 -9.32
N THR A 727 -14.73 -17.04 -9.06
CA THR A 727 -15.66 -17.51 -10.10
C THR A 727 -17.10 -17.17 -9.75
N VAL A 728 -18.00 -17.25 -10.73
CA VAL A 728 -19.43 -17.02 -10.57
C VAL A 728 -20.22 -18.18 -11.15
N PHE A 729 -21.15 -18.72 -10.37
CA PHE A 729 -22.09 -19.73 -10.82
C PHE A 729 -23.52 -19.33 -10.53
N GLY A 730 -24.29 -19.05 -11.58
CA GLY A 730 -25.65 -18.54 -11.46
C GLY A 730 -25.69 -17.24 -10.66
N ASN A 731 -26.12 -17.32 -9.41
CA ASN A 731 -26.24 -16.19 -8.47
C ASN A 731 -25.23 -16.28 -7.30
N GLN A 732 -24.27 -17.20 -7.38
CA GLN A 732 -23.22 -17.36 -6.39
C GLN A 732 -21.93 -16.73 -6.87
N LEU A 733 -21.43 -15.75 -6.11
CA LEU A 733 -20.02 -15.36 -6.19
C LEU A 733 -19.22 -16.29 -5.29
N ILE A 734 -18.20 -16.93 -5.82
CA ILE A 734 -17.33 -17.89 -5.12
C ILE A 734 -15.91 -17.35 -5.17
N VAL A 735 -15.31 -17.16 -4.00
CA VAL A 735 -13.95 -16.61 -3.86
C VAL A 735 -13.06 -17.61 -3.14
N ALA A 736 -11.88 -17.84 -3.71
CA ALA A 736 -10.87 -18.76 -3.20
C ALA A 736 -9.93 -18.08 -2.20
N GLY A 737 -9.55 -18.82 -1.17
CA GLY A 737 -8.46 -18.51 -0.24
C GLY A 737 -8.07 -19.80 0.48
N GLU A 738 -7.79 -19.73 1.79
CA GLU A 738 -7.67 -20.93 2.63
C GLU A 738 -8.98 -21.73 2.72
N LYS A 739 -10.11 -21.03 2.63
CA LYS A 739 -11.46 -21.58 2.52
C LYS A 739 -12.16 -20.94 1.32
N LEU A 740 -13.13 -21.66 0.77
CA LEU A 740 -14.05 -21.11 -0.22
C LEU A 740 -15.08 -20.24 0.48
N LYS A 741 -15.28 -19.02 0.00
CA LYS A 741 -16.30 -18.09 0.51
C LYS A 741 -17.33 -17.84 -0.58
N VAL A 742 -18.61 -17.97 -0.24
CA VAL A 742 -19.71 -17.90 -1.21
C VAL A 742 -20.76 -16.87 -0.78
N TRP A 743 -21.13 -16.00 -1.71
CA TRP A 743 -22.23 -15.04 -1.56
C TRP A 743 -23.39 -15.42 -2.47
N ASN A 744 -24.53 -15.75 -1.88
CA ASN A 744 -25.78 -15.97 -2.58
C ASN A 744 -26.45 -14.63 -2.87
N GLY A 745 -26.98 -14.40 -4.06
CA GLY A 745 -27.62 -13.10 -4.29
C GLY A 745 -26.60 -11.98 -4.37
N TYR A 746 -25.38 -12.24 -4.83
CA TYR A 746 -24.24 -11.35 -4.58
C TYR A 746 -24.49 -9.91 -5.08
N LEU A 747 -25.17 -9.74 -6.22
CA LEU A 747 -25.59 -8.43 -6.76
C LEU A 747 -26.66 -7.71 -5.92
N ASN A 748 -27.31 -8.38 -4.98
CA ASN A 748 -28.28 -7.80 -4.04
C ASN A 748 -27.68 -7.56 -2.65
N LYS A 749 -26.42 -7.96 -2.43
CA LYS A 749 -25.74 -7.75 -1.15
C LYS A 749 -25.34 -6.29 -0.95
N PRO A 750 -25.31 -5.79 0.29
CA PRO A 750 -24.63 -4.53 0.58
C PRO A 750 -23.12 -4.68 0.33
N ILE A 751 -22.45 -3.57 0.04
CA ILE A 751 -20.98 -3.53 -0.04
C ILE A 751 -20.39 -4.03 1.29
N GLY A 752 -19.35 -4.86 1.20
CA GLY A 752 -18.65 -5.41 2.36
C GLY A 752 -19.42 -6.46 3.14
N ALA A 753 -20.49 -7.04 2.56
CA ALA A 753 -21.22 -8.15 3.16
C ALA A 753 -20.30 -9.35 3.47
N ALA A 754 -20.53 -10.00 4.60
CA ALA A 754 -19.93 -11.30 4.93
C ALA A 754 -20.44 -12.41 3.98
N PRO A 755 -19.67 -13.49 3.76
CA PRO A 755 -20.14 -14.63 2.95
C PRO A 755 -21.32 -15.34 3.63
N ASP A 756 -22.20 -15.93 2.82
CA ASP A 756 -23.32 -16.75 3.28
C ASP A 756 -22.87 -18.18 3.61
N ILE A 757 -21.89 -18.68 2.85
CA ILE A 757 -21.37 -20.04 2.98
C ILE A 757 -19.84 -19.99 2.98
N VAL A 758 -19.23 -20.75 3.88
CA VAL A 758 -17.79 -20.96 3.96
C VAL A 758 -17.53 -22.47 3.90
N VAL A 759 -16.85 -22.92 2.84
CA VAL A 759 -16.65 -24.36 2.53
C VAL A 759 -15.16 -24.73 2.56
N GLY A 760 -14.85 -25.90 3.11
CA GLY A 760 -13.50 -26.45 3.18
C GLY A 760 -12.62 -25.86 4.29
N GLY A 761 -11.30 -26.10 4.20
CA GLY A 761 -10.29 -25.55 5.10
C GLY A 761 -9.20 -26.54 5.51
N THR A 762 -8.06 -26.44 4.85
CA THR A 762 -6.74 -26.79 5.40
C THR A 762 -5.92 -25.49 5.30
N ASN A 763 -4.89 -25.29 6.12
CA ASN A 763 -4.16 -24.01 6.19
C ASN A 763 -3.28 -23.72 4.94
N ARG A 764 -3.79 -23.98 3.73
CA ARG A 764 -3.09 -23.92 2.45
C ARG A 764 -3.99 -23.26 1.41
N ARG A 765 -3.37 -22.53 0.48
CA ARG A 765 -4.08 -21.77 -0.55
C ARG A 765 -4.81 -22.68 -1.52
N SER A 766 -5.99 -22.23 -1.94
CA SER A 766 -6.77 -22.82 -3.02
C SER A 766 -6.74 -21.89 -4.22
N TYR A 767 -6.40 -22.43 -5.40
CA TYR A 767 -6.41 -21.68 -6.65
C TYR A 767 -7.68 -22.04 -7.40
N ILE A 768 -8.50 -21.04 -7.72
CA ILE A 768 -9.71 -21.22 -8.53
C ILE A 768 -9.57 -20.40 -9.79
N SER A 769 -9.77 -21.07 -10.92
CA SER A 769 -10.02 -20.47 -12.21
C SER A 769 -11.47 -20.70 -12.63
N ASN A 770 -11.89 -20.15 -13.77
CA ASN A 770 -13.23 -20.34 -14.34
C ASN A 770 -13.53 -21.76 -14.90
N ALA A 771 -13.08 -22.81 -14.20
CA ALA A 771 -13.19 -24.20 -14.62
C ALA A 771 -14.49 -24.88 -14.13
N ILE A 772 -15.63 -24.44 -14.66
CA ILE A 772 -16.93 -25.06 -14.41
C ILE A 772 -17.38 -25.86 -15.63
N ASP A 773 -17.57 -27.17 -15.48
CA ASP A 773 -18.00 -28.02 -16.60
C ASP A 773 -19.50 -28.01 -16.87
N GLU A 774 -19.94 -28.75 -17.89
CA GLU A 774 -21.34 -28.81 -18.29
C GLU A 774 -22.27 -29.57 -17.31
N GLN A 775 -21.70 -30.27 -16.32
CA GLN A 775 -22.45 -30.88 -15.20
C GLN A 775 -22.44 -29.98 -13.95
N ASN A 776 -22.01 -28.73 -14.08
CA ASN A 776 -21.90 -27.74 -13.00
C ASN A 776 -20.94 -28.18 -11.89
N ARG A 777 -19.83 -28.84 -12.26
CA ARG A 777 -18.77 -29.17 -11.30
C ARG A 777 -17.66 -28.14 -11.41
N LEU A 778 -17.24 -27.60 -10.27
CA LEU A 778 -16.09 -26.69 -10.16
C LEU A 778 -14.82 -27.51 -9.99
N TRP A 779 -13.90 -27.38 -10.94
CA TRP A 779 -12.57 -27.97 -10.90
C TRP A 779 -11.58 -26.93 -10.39
N MET A 780 -10.75 -27.29 -9.42
CA MET A 780 -9.84 -26.33 -8.80
C MET A 780 -8.61 -27.03 -8.24
N PHE A 781 -7.57 -26.25 -7.98
CA PHE A 781 -6.39 -26.71 -7.26
C PHE A 781 -6.50 -26.37 -5.77
N HIS A 782 -6.13 -27.34 -4.93
CA HIS A 782 -6.01 -27.18 -3.50
C HIS A 782 -4.88 -28.08 -2.98
N GLU A 783 -3.87 -27.49 -2.33
CA GLU A 783 -2.69 -28.20 -1.84
C GLU A 783 -1.92 -28.98 -2.93
N ASN A 784 -1.71 -28.37 -4.10
CA ASN A 784 -1.05 -28.97 -5.28
C ASN A 784 -1.79 -30.19 -5.84
N ARG A 785 -3.13 -30.25 -5.65
CA ARG A 785 -3.97 -31.37 -6.07
C ARG A 785 -5.28 -30.87 -6.67
N ILE A 786 -5.82 -31.64 -7.62
CA ILE A 786 -7.10 -31.31 -8.25
C ILE A 786 -8.22 -31.79 -7.33
N ARG A 787 -9.16 -30.88 -7.08
CA ARG A 787 -10.37 -31.08 -6.27
C ARG A 787 -11.59 -30.64 -7.06
N VAL A 788 -12.70 -31.36 -6.90
CA VAL A 788 -13.93 -31.10 -7.64
C VAL A 788 -15.10 -30.97 -6.69
N TYR A 789 -15.84 -29.86 -6.79
CA TYR A 789 -17.07 -29.62 -6.05
C TYR A 789 -18.28 -29.62 -6.98
N GLN A 790 -19.42 -30.10 -6.48
CA GLN A 790 -20.70 -29.92 -7.17
C GLN A 790 -21.25 -28.53 -6.85
N LEU A 791 -21.64 -27.77 -7.88
CA LEU A 791 -22.33 -26.50 -7.73
C LEU A 791 -23.85 -26.65 -7.94
N PRO A 792 -24.67 -25.76 -7.34
CA PRO A 792 -24.29 -24.67 -6.44
C PRO A 792 -23.88 -25.17 -5.04
N PHE A 793 -23.14 -24.37 -4.30
CA PHE A 793 -22.92 -24.63 -2.87
C PHE A 793 -24.22 -24.40 -2.10
N LEU A 794 -24.58 -25.32 -1.23
CA LEU A 794 -25.81 -25.29 -0.44
C LEU A 794 -25.54 -25.04 1.04
N SER A 795 -24.37 -25.44 1.56
CA SER A 795 -24.07 -25.35 3.00
C SER A 795 -22.57 -25.31 3.32
N ASN A 796 -22.23 -24.91 4.55
CA ASN A 796 -20.84 -24.94 5.05
C ASN A 796 -20.27 -26.37 5.13
N SER A 797 -21.12 -27.38 5.04
CA SER A 797 -20.75 -28.80 5.13
C SER A 797 -20.56 -29.46 3.76
N ASP A 798 -20.63 -28.70 2.67
CA ASP A 798 -20.42 -29.24 1.34
C ASP A 798 -18.99 -29.79 1.21
N ILE A 799 -18.89 -31.01 0.69
CA ILE A 799 -17.61 -31.71 0.51
C ILE A 799 -17.31 -31.89 -0.98
N PRO A 800 -16.03 -32.07 -1.35
CA PRO A 800 -15.69 -32.38 -2.72
C PRO A 800 -16.37 -33.67 -3.19
N VAL A 801 -16.89 -33.68 -4.41
CA VAL A 801 -17.35 -34.90 -5.09
C VAL A 801 -16.18 -35.78 -5.51
N LYS A 802 -15.01 -35.17 -5.72
CA LYS A 802 -13.70 -35.84 -5.86
C LYS A 802 -12.64 -35.01 -5.16
N ASP A 803 -11.76 -35.70 -4.46
CA ASP A 803 -10.57 -35.13 -3.82
C ASP A 803 -9.36 -36.00 -4.19
N LEU A 804 -8.17 -35.40 -4.23
CA LEU A 804 -6.92 -36.09 -4.59
C LEU A 804 -6.91 -36.66 -6.01
N VAL A 805 -7.41 -35.92 -6.99
CA VAL A 805 -7.42 -36.38 -8.37
C VAL A 805 -6.02 -36.26 -8.97
N GLU A 806 -5.43 -37.41 -9.32
CA GLU A 806 -4.09 -37.53 -9.88
C GLU A 806 -4.12 -37.65 -11.41
N LEU A 807 -3.03 -37.22 -12.05
CA LEU A 807 -2.84 -37.29 -13.50
C LEU A 807 -1.96 -38.47 -13.88
N TYR A 808 -2.27 -39.09 -15.02
CA TYR A 808 -1.54 -40.22 -15.58
C TYR A 808 -1.29 -40.00 -17.06
N TRP A 809 -0.15 -40.47 -17.57
CA TRP A 809 0.09 -40.49 -19.01
C TRP A 809 -0.85 -41.49 -19.70
N SER A 810 -1.56 -41.07 -20.75
CA SER A 810 -2.57 -41.92 -21.42
C SER A 810 -2.00 -43.21 -22.04
N ASP A 811 -0.78 -43.15 -22.54
CA ASP A 811 -0.11 -44.25 -23.25
C ASP A 811 0.65 -45.21 -22.32
N THR A 812 1.29 -44.72 -21.26
CA THR A 812 2.04 -45.56 -20.32
C THR A 812 1.29 -45.90 -19.05
N GLN A 813 0.21 -45.17 -18.74
CA GLN A 813 -0.56 -45.28 -17.50
C GLN A 813 0.28 -45.03 -16.23
N VAL A 814 1.44 -44.40 -16.38
CA VAL A 814 2.32 -43.99 -15.28
C VAL A 814 1.84 -42.64 -14.74
N GLN A 815 1.79 -42.53 -13.42
CA GLN A 815 1.41 -41.29 -12.73
C GLN A 815 2.37 -40.16 -13.07
N ILE A 816 1.82 -38.96 -13.27
CA ILE A 816 2.59 -37.72 -13.40
C ILE A 816 2.84 -37.19 -11.98
N PRO A 817 4.11 -36.99 -11.57
CA PRO A 817 4.41 -36.47 -10.24
C PRO A 817 3.72 -35.12 -10.00
N SER A 818 3.04 -34.99 -8.86
CA SER A 818 2.27 -33.81 -8.45
C SER A 818 3.10 -32.73 -7.76
N ALA A 819 4.42 -32.72 -7.96
CA ALA A 819 5.30 -31.80 -7.26
C ALA A 819 5.08 -30.36 -7.77
N PHE A 820 4.39 -29.55 -6.96
CA PHE A 820 4.24 -28.10 -7.05
C PHE A 820 3.42 -27.59 -8.24
N TRP A 821 2.20 -28.12 -8.41
CA TRP A 821 1.18 -27.50 -9.26
C TRP A 821 0.60 -26.26 -8.57
N GLU A 822 1.25 -25.12 -8.78
CA GLU A 822 0.60 -23.81 -8.70
C GLU A 822 0.16 -23.49 -10.13
N GLY A 823 -1.12 -23.25 -10.36
CA GLY A 823 -1.61 -23.05 -11.74
C GLY A 823 -3.12 -23.10 -11.89
N SER A 824 -3.56 -22.82 -13.10
CA SER A 824 -4.96 -22.73 -13.50
C SER A 824 -5.48 -23.99 -14.23
N ILE A 825 -6.80 -24.15 -14.23
CA ILE A 825 -7.52 -25.15 -15.02
C ILE A 825 -8.46 -24.42 -15.98
N ALA A 826 -8.54 -24.85 -17.23
CA ALA A 826 -9.55 -24.36 -18.17
C ALA A 826 -10.34 -25.51 -18.78
N ILE A 827 -11.63 -25.26 -19.08
CA ILE A 827 -12.52 -26.27 -19.64
C ILE A 827 -12.98 -25.84 -21.03
N ASP A 828 -12.59 -26.62 -22.03
CA ASP A 828 -13.16 -26.54 -23.36
C ASP A 828 -14.52 -27.26 -23.36
N LYS A 829 -15.58 -26.48 -23.14
CA LYS A 829 -16.96 -26.97 -23.11
C LYS A 829 -17.43 -27.49 -24.46
N THR A 830 -16.80 -27.05 -25.56
CA THR A 830 -17.20 -27.43 -26.92
C THR A 830 -16.72 -28.83 -27.24
N ASN A 831 -15.44 -29.11 -27.00
CA ASN A 831 -14.84 -30.41 -27.30
C ASN A 831 -14.77 -31.35 -26.08
N LYS A 832 -15.27 -30.89 -24.93
CA LYS A 832 -15.28 -31.60 -23.65
C LYS A 832 -13.87 -32.06 -23.29
N LYS A 833 -12.97 -31.10 -23.08
CA LYS A 833 -11.58 -31.31 -22.67
C LYS A 833 -11.25 -30.39 -21.50
N ILE A 834 -10.37 -30.86 -20.62
CA ILE A 834 -9.79 -30.02 -19.56
C ILE A 834 -8.33 -29.77 -19.90
N TYR A 835 -7.87 -28.54 -19.68
CA TYR A 835 -6.49 -28.10 -19.83
C TYR A 835 -5.97 -27.65 -18.48
N ILE A 836 -4.81 -28.16 -18.09
CA ILE A 836 -4.27 -28.05 -16.74
C ILE A 836 -2.86 -27.48 -16.86
N VAL A 837 -2.60 -26.38 -16.17
CA VAL A 837 -1.28 -25.75 -16.10
C VAL A 837 -0.35 -26.57 -15.22
N ASP A 838 0.88 -26.79 -15.71
CA ASP A 838 1.99 -27.38 -14.99
C ASP A 838 3.17 -26.39 -15.05
N GLU A 839 3.05 -25.33 -14.24
CA GLU A 839 3.85 -24.09 -14.28
C GLU A 839 5.35 -24.36 -14.24
N GLN A 840 5.83 -25.04 -13.20
CA GLN A 840 7.26 -25.30 -12.99
C GLN A 840 7.89 -26.17 -14.08
N ASN A 841 7.07 -26.95 -14.79
CA ASN A 841 7.50 -27.78 -15.92
C ASN A 841 7.23 -27.12 -17.27
N SER A 842 6.81 -25.84 -17.26
CA SER A 842 6.62 -25.00 -18.43
C SER A 842 5.74 -25.65 -19.50
N ARG A 843 4.57 -26.17 -19.10
CA ARG A 843 3.65 -26.88 -20.02
C ARG A 843 2.18 -26.81 -19.60
N VAL A 844 1.30 -27.12 -20.56
CA VAL A 844 -0.14 -27.33 -20.33
C VAL A 844 -0.53 -28.76 -20.73
N LEU A 845 -1.27 -29.44 -19.86
CA LEU A 845 -1.68 -30.84 -19.99
C LEU A 845 -3.17 -30.93 -20.37
N ARG A 846 -3.50 -31.62 -21.46
CA ARG A 846 -4.89 -31.86 -21.86
C ARG A 846 -5.38 -33.22 -21.37
N VAL A 847 -6.59 -33.25 -20.84
CA VAL A 847 -7.30 -34.44 -20.39
C VAL A 847 -8.65 -34.55 -21.11
N SER A 848 -8.90 -35.71 -21.73
CA SER A 848 -10.12 -35.99 -22.48
C SER A 848 -11.18 -36.76 -21.71
N ASN A 849 -10.77 -37.57 -20.74
CA ASN A 849 -11.61 -38.58 -20.08
C ASN A 849 -12.11 -38.12 -18.71
N TYR A 850 -12.14 -36.81 -18.45
CA TYR A 850 -12.45 -36.27 -17.13
C TYR A 850 -13.86 -36.64 -16.62
N ASN A 851 -14.80 -36.86 -17.55
CA ASN A 851 -16.14 -37.31 -17.23
C ASN A 851 -16.18 -38.76 -16.69
N ASP A 852 -15.23 -39.59 -17.08
CA ASP A 852 -15.17 -41.00 -16.69
C ASP A 852 -14.93 -41.16 -15.18
N LEU A 853 -14.32 -40.15 -14.52
CA LEU A 853 -14.15 -40.15 -13.05
C LEU A 853 -15.47 -40.31 -12.27
N PHE A 854 -16.60 -40.00 -12.89
CA PHE A 854 -17.90 -39.90 -12.23
C PHE A 854 -18.91 -40.96 -12.70
N ASP A 855 -18.48 -41.94 -13.52
CA ASP A 855 -19.36 -42.99 -14.04
C ASP A 855 -19.63 -44.14 -13.04
N GLY A 856 -18.96 -44.14 -11.89
CA GLY A 856 -19.08 -45.15 -10.83
C GLY A 856 -18.24 -46.41 -11.03
N ASN A 857 -17.47 -46.51 -12.11
CA ASN A 857 -16.54 -47.60 -12.37
C ASN A 857 -15.17 -47.30 -11.74
N LEU A 858 -14.79 -48.07 -10.72
CA LEU A 858 -13.51 -47.91 -10.01
C LEU A 858 -12.29 -48.10 -10.91
N ASN A 859 -12.42 -48.69 -12.11
CA ASN A 859 -11.32 -48.82 -13.07
C ASN A 859 -11.11 -47.56 -13.92
N ASN A 860 -12.00 -46.57 -13.82
CA ASN A 860 -11.99 -45.32 -14.59
C ASN A 860 -11.61 -44.11 -13.71
N ASP A 861 -10.90 -44.33 -12.61
CA ASP A 861 -10.53 -43.32 -11.62
C ASP A 861 -9.29 -42.47 -12.00
N LYS A 862 -8.75 -42.65 -13.20
CA LYS A 862 -7.55 -41.95 -13.69
C LYS A 862 -7.89 -40.85 -14.67
N LEU A 863 -7.33 -39.66 -14.46
CA LEU A 863 -7.26 -38.65 -15.51
C LEU A 863 -6.08 -38.94 -16.44
N LEU A 864 -6.39 -39.19 -17.71
CA LEU A 864 -5.42 -39.54 -18.72
C LEU A 864 -5.04 -38.31 -19.53
N VAL A 865 -3.79 -37.86 -19.35
CA VAL A 865 -3.19 -36.81 -20.15
C VAL A 865 -2.88 -37.37 -21.53
N ASP A 866 -3.51 -36.81 -22.54
CA ASP A 866 -3.41 -37.28 -23.92
C ASP A 866 -2.80 -36.27 -24.89
N MET A 867 -2.45 -35.09 -24.41
CA MET A 867 -1.68 -34.08 -25.14
C MET A 867 -0.96 -33.14 -24.18
N VAL A 868 0.24 -32.73 -24.57
CA VAL A 868 1.07 -31.74 -23.89
C VAL A 868 1.34 -30.58 -24.84
N ILE A 869 1.12 -29.36 -24.38
CA ILE A 869 1.46 -28.12 -25.09
C ILE A 869 2.66 -27.48 -24.39
N GLY A 870 3.62 -26.97 -25.16
CA GLY A 870 4.77 -26.21 -24.63
C GLY A 870 6.03 -27.02 -24.35
N GLN A 871 6.00 -28.36 -24.53
CA GLN A 871 7.16 -29.24 -24.36
C GLN A 871 7.16 -30.37 -25.40
N PRO A 872 8.33 -30.77 -25.94
CA PRO A 872 8.43 -31.80 -26.98
C PRO A 872 8.45 -33.23 -26.43
N SER A 873 8.63 -33.41 -25.12
CA SER A 873 8.73 -34.74 -24.49
C SER A 873 8.47 -34.67 -22.97
N ARG A 874 8.34 -35.83 -22.32
CA ARG A 874 8.14 -35.93 -20.86
C ARG A 874 9.32 -35.40 -20.04
N THR A 875 10.53 -35.49 -20.59
CA THR A 875 11.78 -35.13 -19.90
C THR A 875 12.21 -33.69 -20.19
N SER A 876 11.55 -33.02 -21.14
CA SER A 876 11.74 -31.60 -21.37
C SER A 876 10.84 -30.83 -20.41
N LEU A 877 11.46 -30.14 -19.44
CA LEU A 877 10.76 -29.42 -18.36
C LEU A 877 11.19 -27.95 -18.27
N SER A 878 12.28 -27.58 -18.96
CA SER A 878 12.80 -26.21 -18.92
C SER A 878 12.00 -25.29 -19.82
N CYS A 879 11.90 -24.01 -19.42
CA CYS A 879 11.40 -22.92 -20.24
C CYS A 879 11.91 -23.00 -21.68
N ASN A 880 11.00 -22.85 -22.65
CA ASN A 880 11.30 -22.78 -24.07
C ASN A 880 12.18 -23.94 -24.57
N HIS A 881 12.03 -25.14 -23.99
CA HIS A 881 12.85 -26.32 -24.30
C HIS A 881 14.35 -26.13 -23.99
N GLY A 882 14.66 -25.28 -23.00
CA GLY A 882 16.02 -24.88 -22.64
C GLY A 882 16.59 -23.73 -23.47
N SER A 883 15.80 -23.14 -24.38
CA SER A 883 16.19 -21.94 -25.12
C SER A 883 16.16 -20.70 -24.21
N PRO A 884 17.17 -19.81 -24.28
CA PRO A 884 17.16 -18.54 -23.54
C PRO A 884 16.14 -17.53 -24.10
N THR A 885 15.58 -17.80 -25.28
CA THR A 885 14.54 -16.96 -25.91
C THR A 885 13.29 -17.77 -26.20
N PRO A 886 12.11 -17.13 -26.23
CA PRO A 886 10.87 -17.82 -26.54
C PRO A 886 10.88 -18.50 -27.90
N VAL A 887 10.15 -19.60 -28.00
CA VAL A 887 9.93 -20.33 -29.26
C VAL A 887 8.43 -20.55 -29.48
N PRO A 888 7.95 -20.74 -30.72
CA PRO A 888 6.51 -20.80 -31.02
C PRO A 888 5.77 -22.01 -30.41
N ASP A 889 6.45 -23.12 -30.18
CA ASP A 889 5.92 -24.37 -29.58
C ASP A 889 6.35 -24.56 -28.12
N GLY A 890 7.04 -23.59 -27.53
CA GLY A 890 7.57 -23.65 -26.17
C GLY A 890 6.92 -22.62 -25.26
N LEU A 891 6.70 -23.02 -24.01
CA LEU A 891 6.19 -22.16 -22.94
C LEU A 891 7.27 -21.89 -21.89
N CYS A 892 7.08 -20.89 -21.05
CA CYS A 892 7.90 -20.65 -19.87
C CYS A 892 7.03 -20.15 -18.72
N GLU A 893 7.01 -20.91 -17.63
CA GLU A 893 6.25 -20.61 -16.39
C GLU A 893 4.81 -20.16 -16.71
N PRO A 894 4.01 -20.98 -17.43
CA PRO A 894 2.62 -20.67 -17.66
C PRO A 894 1.89 -20.68 -16.32
N SER A 895 1.14 -19.63 -16.01
CA SER A 895 0.45 -19.47 -14.72
C SER A 895 -1.06 -19.61 -14.86
N ASP A 896 -1.61 -19.15 -15.99
CA ASP A 896 -3.04 -19.14 -16.25
C ASP A 896 -3.40 -19.57 -17.67
N VAL A 897 -4.63 -20.07 -17.84
CA VAL A 897 -5.20 -20.53 -19.12
C VAL A 897 -6.68 -20.21 -19.17
N GLU A 898 -7.18 -19.74 -20.32
CA GLU A 898 -8.60 -19.47 -20.52
C GLU A 898 -9.02 -19.74 -21.98
N PHE A 899 -10.28 -20.12 -22.17
CA PHE A 899 -10.88 -20.27 -23.50
C PHE A 899 -11.73 -19.07 -23.87
N ASP A 900 -11.60 -18.61 -25.11
CA ASP A 900 -12.60 -17.71 -25.68
C ASP A 900 -13.85 -18.49 -26.13
N LYS A 901 -14.93 -17.76 -26.49
CA LYS A 901 -16.20 -18.41 -26.86
C LYS A 901 -16.14 -19.21 -28.17
N PHE A 902 -15.06 -19.06 -28.94
CA PHE A 902 -14.81 -19.78 -30.19
C PHE A 902 -13.93 -21.03 -29.98
N GLY A 903 -13.48 -21.28 -28.74
CA GLY A 903 -12.65 -22.41 -28.37
C GLY A 903 -11.17 -22.23 -28.68
N ASN A 904 -10.70 -20.98 -28.84
CA ASN A 904 -9.26 -20.69 -28.87
C ASN A 904 -8.71 -20.67 -27.44
N LEU A 905 -7.54 -21.28 -27.24
CA LEU A 905 -6.87 -21.35 -25.94
C LEU A 905 -5.88 -20.19 -25.80
N TYR A 906 -6.00 -19.44 -24.73
CA TYR A 906 -5.07 -18.39 -24.32
C TYR A 906 -4.25 -18.92 -23.13
N VAL A 907 -2.94 -18.77 -23.20
CA VAL A 907 -1.99 -19.23 -22.16
C VAL A 907 -1.18 -18.02 -21.70
N ILE A 908 -1.28 -17.68 -20.41
CA ILE A 908 -0.51 -16.61 -19.78
C ILE A 908 0.83 -17.19 -19.32
N GLU A 909 1.94 -16.62 -19.77
CA GLU A 909 3.31 -17.03 -19.46
C GLU A 909 3.97 -16.02 -18.52
N ASN A 910 3.60 -16.03 -17.24
CA ASN A 910 4.11 -15.13 -16.20
C ASN A 910 3.67 -15.59 -14.79
N ASP A 911 4.60 -15.98 -13.93
CA ASP A 911 4.43 -16.39 -12.53
C ASP A 911 4.40 -15.22 -11.51
N TYR A 912 4.17 -13.98 -11.98
CA TYR A 912 4.28 -12.69 -11.26
C TYR A 912 5.70 -12.11 -11.20
N GLU A 913 5.81 -10.81 -10.90
CA GLU A 913 7.06 -10.03 -10.82
C GLU A 913 7.85 -9.95 -12.13
N GLY A 914 7.19 -10.33 -13.22
CA GLY A 914 7.77 -10.43 -14.54
C GLY A 914 8.80 -11.53 -14.62
N HIS A 915 8.51 -12.76 -14.21
CA HIS A 915 9.26 -13.92 -14.73
C HIS A 915 8.50 -14.58 -15.89
N GLY A 916 8.91 -15.77 -16.30
CA GLY A 916 8.45 -16.40 -17.53
C GLY A 916 8.77 -15.61 -18.82
N ASN A 917 7.92 -15.81 -19.83
CA ASN A 917 8.02 -15.11 -21.12
C ASN A 917 7.25 -13.77 -21.15
N ARG A 918 6.54 -13.41 -20.07
CA ARG A 918 5.81 -12.13 -19.85
C ARG A 918 4.79 -11.79 -20.95
N ARG A 919 4.13 -12.81 -21.50
CA ARG A 919 3.26 -12.69 -22.68
C ARG A 919 2.05 -13.60 -22.56
N ILE A 920 1.09 -13.43 -23.47
CA ILE A 920 -0.02 -14.38 -23.63
C ILE A 920 0.11 -15.03 -25.01
N THR A 921 0.23 -16.36 -25.07
CA THR A 921 0.23 -17.12 -26.33
C THR A 921 -1.16 -17.68 -26.64
N VAL A 922 -1.52 -17.71 -27.92
CA VAL A 922 -2.84 -18.18 -28.37
C VAL A 922 -2.72 -19.36 -29.33
N PHE A 923 -3.45 -20.42 -29.03
CA PHE A 923 -3.62 -21.60 -29.87
C PHE A 923 -5.04 -21.63 -30.43
N LEU A 924 -5.17 -21.70 -31.76
CA LEU A 924 -6.47 -21.62 -32.40
C LEU A 924 -7.26 -22.92 -32.22
N SER A 925 -8.59 -22.81 -32.11
CA SER A 925 -9.48 -23.97 -31.94
C SER A 925 -9.28 -25.03 -33.01
N GLU A 926 -9.09 -24.62 -34.26
CA GLU A 926 -8.89 -25.54 -35.38
C GLU A 926 -7.55 -26.30 -35.27
N ASP A 927 -6.48 -25.63 -34.82
CA ASP A 927 -5.19 -26.29 -34.60
C ASP A 927 -5.28 -27.28 -33.42
N LEU A 928 -5.99 -26.92 -32.34
CA LEU A 928 -6.22 -27.78 -31.18
C LEU A 928 -7.02 -29.04 -31.53
N LYS A 929 -8.02 -28.93 -32.42
CA LYS A 929 -8.80 -30.07 -32.92
C LYS A 929 -7.98 -30.99 -33.80
N ASN A 930 -7.12 -30.41 -34.65
CA ASN A 930 -6.28 -31.15 -35.57
C ASN A 930 -5.01 -31.72 -34.92
N ALA A 931 -4.66 -31.29 -33.71
CA ALA A 931 -3.54 -31.81 -32.96
C ALA A 931 -3.76 -33.27 -32.54
N GLN A 932 -2.81 -34.14 -32.90
CA GLN A 932 -2.85 -35.58 -32.63
C GLN A 932 -1.58 -36.03 -31.90
N GLY A 933 -1.75 -37.04 -31.05
CA GLY A 933 -0.66 -37.62 -30.26
C GLY A 933 -0.35 -36.83 -28.98
N LEU A 934 0.52 -37.42 -28.15
CA LEU A 934 0.83 -36.89 -26.82
C LEU A 934 1.68 -35.61 -26.86
N PHE A 935 2.55 -35.47 -27.85
CA PHE A 935 3.42 -34.30 -28.04
C PHE A 935 3.27 -33.79 -29.49
N PRO A 936 2.15 -33.14 -29.83
CA PRO A 936 1.92 -32.63 -31.17
C PRO A 936 2.87 -31.48 -31.48
N ASN A 937 3.21 -31.31 -32.76
CA ASN A 937 3.87 -30.09 -33.24
C ASN A 937 2.85 -28.95 -33.31
N LEU A 938 2.53 -28.37 -32.16
CA LEU A 938 1.52 -27.33 -32.00
C LEU A 938 2.20 -26.00 -31.68
N ASN A 939 2.13 -25.07 -32.62
CA ASN A 939 2.68 -23.72 -32.47
C ASN A 939 1.60 -22.72 -32.08
N ALA A 940 1.91 -21.82 -31.16
CA ALA A 940 1.11 -20.63 -30.91
C ALA A 940 1.02 -19.80 -32.20
N LYS A 941 -0.17 -19.26 -32.47
CA LYS A 941 -0.45 -18.49 -33.69
C LYS A 941 -0.47 -17.00 -33.45
N LYS A 942 -0.77 -16.58 -32.22
CA LYS A 942 -0.84 -15.17 -31.83
C LYS A 942 -0.19 -14.98 -30.47
N VAL A 943 0.26 -13.75 -30.24
CA VAL A 943 0.91 -13.35 -28.98
C VAL A 943 0.43 -11.96 -28.60
N PHE A 944 0.04 -11.78 -27.35
CA PHE A 944 -0.12 -10.46 -26.72
C PHE A 944 1.15 -10.13 -25.96
N LEU A 945 1.54 -8.86 -25.96
CA LEU A 945 2.68 -8.36 -25.18
C LEU A 945 3.99 -9.08 -25.53
N GLY A 946 4.45 -8.95 -26.78
CA GLY A 946 5.68 -9.59 -27.25
C GLY A 946 5.53 -10.15 -28.66
N THR A 947 6.35 -11.14 -28.99
CA THR A 947 6.25 -11.89 -30.26
C THR A 947 6.43 -13.38 -29.98
N LEU A 948 6.26 -14.23 -30.99
CA LEU A 948 6.52 -15.67 -30.85
C LEU A 948 7.96 -15.99 -30.46
N THR A 949 8.89 -15.08 -30.72
CA THR A 949 10.34 -15.28 -30.51
C THR A 949 10.97 -14.25 -29.58
N SER A 950 10.18 -13.45 -28.86
CA SER A 950 10.68 -12.42 -27.94
C SER A 950 9.85 -12.37 -26.66
N ILE A 951 10.55 -12.16 -25.56
CA ILE A 951 9.94 -11.94 -24.24
C ILE A 951 9.10 -10.66 -24.28
N GLY A 952 8.01 -10.66 -23.52
CA GLY A 952 7.16 -9.52 -23.37
C GLY A 952 7.71 -8.39 -22.50
N PRO A 953 7.05 -7.22 -22.53
CA PRO A 953 7.31 -6.13 -21.61
C PRO A 953 7.18 -6.57 -20.15
N GLY A 954 8.18 -6.27 -19.32
CA GLY A 954 8.14 -6.50 -17.87
C GLY A 954 7.23 -5.51 -17.14
N ALA A 955 6.99 -5.76 -15.85
CA ALA A 955 6.00 -5.02 -15.08
C ALA A 955 6.29 -3.51 -15.00
N GLY A 956 7.57 -3.11 -14.95
CA GLY A 956 8.00 -1.71 -14.79
C GLY A 956 7.78 -0.76 -15.98
N ILE A 957 6.92 -1.09 -16.95
CA ILE A 957 6.69 -0.28 -18.15
C ILE A 957 5.59 0.77 -17.91
N THR A 958 5.77 1.95 -18.48
CA THR A 958 4.84 3.09 -18.34
C THR A 958 4.08 3.36 -19.64
N GLY A 959 2.78 3.65 -19.52
CA GLY A 959 1.91 4.00 -20.65
C GLY A 959 1.44 2.84 -21.54
N ALA A 960 1.82 1.60 -21.25
CA ALA A 960 1.42 0.41 -22.00
C ALA A 960 1.21 -0.80 -21.06
N PRO A 961 0.50 -1.85 -21.50
CA PRO A 961 0.40 -3.11 -20.76
C PRO A 961 1.75 -3.85 -20.71
N GLY A 962 1.98 -4.59 -19.63
CA GLY A 962 3.16 -5.42 -19.42
C GLY A 962 2.93 -6.44 -18.31
N SER A 963 3.67 -7.54 -18.34
CA SER A 963 3.57 -8.64 -17.37
C SER A 963 2.12 -9.10 -17.10
N PRO A 964 1.44 -9.71 -18.10
CA PRO A 964 0.05 -10.15 -17.96
C PRO A 964 -0.08 -11.24 -16.90
N VAL A 965 -1.13 -11.24 -16.10
CA VAL A 965 -1.37 -12.23 -15.03
C VAL A 965 -2.71 -12.96 -15.15
N SER A 966 -3.68 -12.38 -15.86
CA SER A 966 -5.01 -12.98 -16.03
C SER A 966 -5.73 -12.44 -17.27
N ILE A 967 -6.72 -13.18 -17.75
CA ILE A 967 -7.56 -12.77 -18.89
C ILE A 967 -9.00 -13.26 -18.70
N ALA A 968 -9.99 -12.45 -19.09
CA ALA A 968 -11.39 -12.84 -19.11
C ALA A 968 -12.11 -12.37 -20.36
N PHE A 969 -13.10 -13.14 -20.83
CA PHE A 969 -13.91 -12.83 -22.00
C PHE A 969 -15.38 -12.59 -21.64
N ASN A 970 -15.98 -11.55 -22.22
CA ASN A 970 -17.42 -11.31 -22.12
C ASN A 970 -18.21 -12.08 -23.20
N SER A 971 -19.54 -11.99 -23.19
CA SER A 971 -20.42 -12.63 -24.18
C SER A 971 -20.14 -12.20 -25.64
N LYS A 972 -19.58 -11.00 -25.83
CA LYS A 972 -19.17 -10.45 -27.13
C LYS A 972 -17.83 -10.99 -27.61
N ASN A 973 -17.07 -11.70 -26.76
CA ASN A 973 -15.68 -12.12 -26.97
C ASN A 973 -14.67 -10.96 -26.93
N GLU A 974 -15.04 -9.85 -26.30
CA GLU A 974 -14.08 -8.82 -25.91
C GLU A 974 -13.33 -9.36 -24.68
N ALA A 975 -12.02 -9.13 -24.62
CA ALA A 975 -11.17 -9.58 -23.54
C ALA A 975 -10.76 -8.42 -22.63
N VAL A 976 -10.61 -8.71 -21.35
CA VAL A 976 -9.89 -7.86 -20.40
C VAL A 976 -8.68 -8.62 -19.90
N ILE A 977 -7.50 -8.01 -20.03
CA ILE A 977 -6.23 -8.54 -19.54
C ILE A 977 -5.85 -7.78 -18.28
N GLY A 978 -5.59 -8.52 -17.20
CA GLY A 978 -4.99 -8.01 -15.97
C GLY A 978 -3.47 -8.13 -16.02
N ASN A 979 -2.79 -7.14 -15.46
CA ASN A 979 -1.33 -7.10 -15.39
C ASN A 979 -0.84 -7.20 -13.93
N ASP A 980 0.43 -7.53 -13.81
CA ASP A 980 1.15 -7.46 -12.56
C ASP A 980 1.13 -6.03 -12.00
N GLY A 981 0.97 -5.95 -10.68
CA GLY A 981 0.93 -4.71 -9.93
C GLY A 981 2.17 -3.85 -10.11
N TYR A 982 3.34 -4.42 -10.41
CA TYR A 982 4.65 -3.73 -10.48
C TYR A 982 4.83 -2.70 -11.62
N TYR A 983 3.91 -1.74 -11.75
CA TYR A 983 3.94 -0.68 -12.75
C TYR A 983 5.06 0.35 -12.48
N GLY A 984 5.76 0.78 -13.54
CA GLY A 984 6.94 1.66 -13.43
C GLY A 984 6.67 3.10 -13.01
N ASP A 985 5.41 3.54 -13.02
CA ASP A 985 4.98 4.84 -12.54
C ASP A 985 4.07 4.65 -11.32
N ALA A 986 4.57 5.02 -10.16
CA ALA A 986 3.87 4.89 -8.88
C ALA A 986 2.54 5.67 -8.83
N GLU A 987 2.42 6.79 -9.57
CA GLU A 987 1.19 7.60 -9.55
C GLU A 987 0.05 6.98 -10.35
N THR A 988 0.37 6.25 -11.43
CA THR A 988 -0.62 5.62 -12.31
C THR A 988 -0.74 4.12 -12.13
N ARG A 989 0.14 3.51 -11.31
CA ARG A 989 0.18 2.07 -11.02
C ARG A 989 -1.19 1.51 -10.71
N GLN A 990 -1.93 2.13 -9.80
CA GLN A 990 -3.18 1.53 -9.32
C GLN A 990 -4.26 1.44 -10.39
N VAL A 991 -4.23 2.29 -11.40
CA VAL A 991 -5.33 2.46 -12.35
C VAL A 991 -5.02 1.96 -13.76
N ARG A 992 -3.81 1.44 -13.98
CA ARG A 992 -3.36 0.92 -15.28
C ARG A 992 -3.09 -0.58 -15.26
N GLN A 993 -3.88 -1.28 -14.46
CA GLN A 993 -3.75 -2.73 -14.26
C GLN A 993 -4.62 -3.54 -15.24
N LEU A 994 -5.71 -2.97 -15.75
CA LEU A 994 -6.68 -3.68 -16.59
C LEU A 994 -6.77 -3.07 -17.99
N TRP A 995 -6.70 -3.91 -19.02
CA TRP A 995 -6.65 -3.50 -20.42
C TRP A 995 -7.72 -4.20 -21.25
N LEU A 996 -8.54 -3.42 -21.96
CA LEU A 996 -9.63 -3.91 -22.80
C LEU A 996 -9.16 -4.17 -24.24
N TYR A 997 -9.60 -5.29 -24.79
CA TYR A 997 -9.41 -5.70 -26.19
C TYR A 997 -10.77 -6.07 -26.77
N ARG A 998 -11.27 -5.29 -27.73
CA ARG A 998 -12.59 -5.51 -28.34
C ARG A 998 -12.59 -6.61 -29.40
N ASP A 999 -11.46 -6.79 -30.07
CA ASP A 999 -11.25 -7.86 -31.05
C ASP A 999 -9.91 -8.56 -30.78
N PRO A 1000 -9.80 -9.30 -29.65
CA PRO A 1000 -8.53 -9.89 -29.21
C PRO A 1000 -7.96 -10.87 -30.23
N LEU A 1001 -8.81 -11.46 -31.08
CA LEU A 1001 -8.35 -12.39 -32.10
C LEU A 1001 -7.65 -11.62 -33.25
N ASN A 1002 -8.21 -10.55 -33.78
CA ASN A 1002 -7.61 -9.86 -34.93
C ASN A 1002 -6.67 -8.71 -34.55
N LYS A 1003 -6.70 -8.24 -33.29
CA LYS A 1003 -5.89 -7.13 -32.79
C LYS A 1003 -5.31 -7.44 -31.40
N GLN A 1004 -3.99 -7.62 -31.31
CA GLN A 1004 -3.25 -7.89 -30.06
C GLN A 1004 -2.73 -6.63 -29.35
N THR A 1005 -3.25 -5.46 -29.70
CA THR A 1005 -3.01 -4.20 -29.00
C THR A 1005 -4.29 -3.74 -28.29
N PRO A 1006 -4.20 -3.16 -27.09
CA PRO A 1006 -5.38 -2.78 -26.32
C PRO A 1006 -6.15 -1.66 -27.03
N ASP A 1007 -7.46 -1.63 -26.80
CA ASP A 1007 -8.36 -0.55 -27.23
C ASP A 1007 -8.51 0.54 -26.18
N ALA A 1008 -8.43 0.17 -24.90
CA ALA A 1008 -8.52 1.08 -23.76
C ALA A 1008 -7.91 0.42 -22.51
N TYR A 1009 -7.75 1.21 -21.45
CA TYR A 1009 -7.54 0.68 -20.09
C TYR A 1009 -8.74 1.00 -19.19
N ILE A 1010 -8.99 0.15 -18.20
CA ILE A 1010 -10.07 0.32 -17.23
C ILE A 1010 -9.50 1.02 -16.00
N ASN A 1011 -10.03 2.19 -15.68
CA ASN A 1011 -9.63 3.01 -14.55
C ASN A 1011 -10.26 2.48 -13.24
N LEU A 1012 -9.84 1.29 -12.81
CA LEU A 1012 -10.20 0.68 -11.53
C LEU A 1012 -8.96 0.68 -10.64
N PRO A 1013 -8.97 1.31 -9.44
CA PRO A 1013 -7.83 1.30 -8.55
C PRO A 1013 -7.71 -0.08 -7.93
N LEU A 1014 -6.61 -0.75 -8.26
CA LEU A 1014 -6.24 -2.07 -7.81
C LEU A 1014 -4.76 -2.06 -7.43
N GLY A 1015 -4.35 -2.87 -6.46
CA GLY A 1015 -2.92 -3.01 -6.19
C GLY A 1015 -2.21 -3.90 -7.21
N ALA A 1016 -2.79 -5.08 -7.46
CA ALA A 1016 -2.42 -6.03 -8.51
C ALA A 1016 -3.69 -6.84 -8.87
N SER A 1017 -3.97 -7.02 -10.15
CA SER A 1017 -5.08 -7.90 -10.54
C SER A 1017 -4.73 -9.36 -10.24
N GLY A 1018 -5.69 -10.10 -9.71
CA GLY A 1018 -5.69 -11.56 -9.70
C GLY A 1018 -6.59 -12.10 -10.80
N GLU A 1019 -7.36 -13.12 -10.49
CA GLU A 1019 -8.32 -13.75 -11.40
C GLU A 1019 -9.41 -12.76 -11.88
N LEU A 1020 -9.75 -12.86 -13.16
CA LEU A 1020 -10.79 -12.07 -13.81
C LEU A 1020 -11.86 -13.00 -14.37
N ILE A 1021 -13.13 -12.59 -14.27
CA ILE A 1021 -14.23 -13.35 -14.89
C ILE A 1021 -15.38 -12.42 -15.26
N PHE A 1022 -16.08 -12.71 -16.35
CA PHE A 1022 -17.38 -12.09 -16.62
C PHE A 1022 -18.52 -12.98 -16.12
N ASP A 1023 -19.45 -12.40 -15.37
CA ASP A 1023 -20.67 -13.10 -14.98
C ASP A 1023 -21.65 -13.25 -16.16
N PRO A 1024 -22.74 -14.02 -16.02
CA PRO A 1024 -23.71 -14.19 -17.10
C PRO A 1024 -24.48 -12.92 -17.52
N GLN A 1025 -24.28 -11.79 -16.84
CA GLN A 1025 -24.82 -10.47 -17.17
C GLN A 1025 -23.75 -9.53 -17.75
N ASP A 1026 -22.57 -10.05 -18.13
CA ASP A 1026 -21.40 -9.30 -18.59
C ASP A 1026 -20.88 -8.26 -17.58
N ASN A 1027 -21.11 -8.49 -16.29
CA ASN A 1027 -20.40 -7.76 -15.24
C ASN A 1027 -19.00 -8.37 -15.11
N LEU A 1028 -17.97 -7.51 -15.18
CA LEU A 1028 -16.60 -7.92 -14.91
C LEU A 1028 -16.41 -8.04 -13.40
N ILE A 1029 -16.02 -9.23 -12.97
CA ILE A 1029 -15.59 -9.53 -11.62
C ILE A 1029 -14.07 -9.48 -11.59
N VAL A 1030 -13.53 -8.64 -10.72
CA VAL A 1030 -12.09 -8.39 -10.62
C VAL A 1030 -11.62 -8.75 -9.22
N GLN A 1031 -10.70 -9.69 -9.14
CA GLN A 1031 -9.96 -9.93 -7.92
C GLN A 1031 -8.80 -8.95 -7.79
N ASP A 1032 -8.70 -8.28 -6.64
CA ASP A 1032 -7.52 -7.52 -6.23
C ASP A 1032 -6.69 -8.37 -5.26
N HIS A 1033 -5.50 -8.79 -5.69
CA HIS A 1033 -4.63 -9.65 -4.89
C HIS A 1033 -3.92 -8.88 -3.78
N THR A 1034 -3.62 -7.60 -3.97
CA THR A 1034 -2.85 -6.81 -2.99
C THR A 1034 -3.73 -6.30 -1.84
N TRP A 1035 -4.93 -5.79 -2.14
CA TRP A 1035 -5.83 -5.26 -1.10
C TRP A 1035 -6.90 -6.27 -0.67
N SER A 1036 -6.78 -7.52 -1.13
CA SER A 1036 -7.75 -8.60 -1.00
C SER A 1036 -9.20 -8.07 -1.10
N LYS A 1037 -9.58 -7.69 -2.31
CA LYS A 1037 -10.96 -7.28 -2.64
C LYS A 1037 -11.48 -8.06 -3.83
N VAL A 1038 -12.80 -8.11 -3.94
CA VAL A 1038 -13.45 -8.53 -5.19
C VAL A 1038 -14.42 -7.44 -5.61
N TRP A 1039 -14.21 -6.92 -6.81
CA TRP A 1039 -15.05 -5.92 -7.43
C TRP A 1039 -16.02 -6.59 -8.38
N ALA A 1040 -17.26 -6.09 -8.44
CA ALA A 1040 -18.16 -6.34 -9.55
C ALA A 1040 -18.45 -5.00 -10.22
N ILE A 1041 -18.10 -4.87 -11.50
CA ILE A 1041 -18.28 -3.64 -12.29
C ILE A 1041 -19.02 -3.97 -13.59
N ASN A 1042 -19.73 -2.99 -14.14
CA ASN A 1042 -20.36 -3.16 -15.45
C ASN A 1042 -19.74 -2.18 -16.45
N LEU A 1043 -19.08 -2.74 -17.46
CA LEU A 1043 -18.34 -1.97 -18.47
C LEU A 1043 -19.27 -1.18 -19.40
N GLU A 1044 -20.53 -1.58 -19.56
CA GLU A 1044 -21.46 -0.96 -20.51
C GLU A 1044 -22.31 0.17 -19.91
N ARG A 1045 -22.46 0.20 -18.58
CA ARG A 1045 -23.28 1.23 -17.91
C ARG A 1045 -22.71 2.63 -18.06
N ASP A 1046 -21.38 2.78 -18.06
CA ASP A 1046 -20.71 4.08 -18.16
C ASP A 1046 -19.62 4.07 -19.23
N PRO A 1047 -19.88 4.27 -20.52
CA PRO A 1047 -18.82 4.20 -21.53
C PRO A 1047 -17.70 5.26 -21.35
N ILE A 1048 -17.86 6.22 -20.43
CA ILE A 1048 -16.91 7.32 -20.18
C ILE A 1048 -15.59 6.83 -19.54
N TRP A 1049 -15.52 5.62 -18.99
CA TRP A 1049 -14.24 5.04 -18.51
C TRP A 1049 -13.30 4.63 -19.66
N LEU A 1050 -13.79 4.50 -20.90
CA LEU A 1050 -12.97 4.21 -22.08
C LEU A 1050 -12.01 5.37 -22.35
N LYS A 1051 -10.74 5.21 -21.96
CA LYS A 1051 -9.67 6.19 -22.17
C LYS A 1051 -8.56 5.65 -23.07
#